data_AF-A0A9Q8ZAT0-F1
#
_entry.id   AF-A0A9Q8ZAT0-F1
#
_cell.length_a   1.000
_cell.length_b   1.000
_cell.length_c   1.000
_cell.angle_alpha   90.00
_cell.angle_beta   90.00
_cell.angle_gamma   90.00
#
_symmetry.space_group_name_H-M   'P 1'
#
loop_
_entity.id
_entity.type
_entity.pdbx_description
1 polymer ?
#
loop_
_entity_poly.entity_id
_entity_poly.type
_entity_poly.pdbx_seq_one_letter_code
_entity_poly.pdbx_strand_id
1 'polypeptide(L)'
;MSGFDQSKAYAAQEEEGAFFDDGREIELLHFVYSHPNIEKIRGSPENVLAAIDEYGRTKKYLMNVGEDKGRIVTDLIAEVKPKTMIELGGYVGYSCILFADAVRKAGGERYFSFERDPAFAAVIMSLVDLAGLSDLVKVVVGSSDEGIARLVASGQLKHVDLMFLDHYKPAYTTDLKLCEELGLITKSSVLAADNVIKPGNPPYLKYVRSSVEEKIKEAGESGQTNLNGIAETNVKMYEKRYGKAKFSQSKGNPHLRYESKLINSFEPTGVPPSRGQIPLAGAFGIKHRVLEVNMAKGNKGDAAVPFYYGHVSKNVLLLVLSVLLAPVSAALVLLGLAVTKLHGERNATFTKEDKRHVAATRRRKTILVTGVSMTKGLTIARNLAQHTPHRIIGADISALSPGRFSSAISKYYRLETPSGDDAEPYIDSILSIIQKEKVDLWISCSSVVAAVEDGQVVRIAEQQAKERGRSFQAVQFREDVVEKFHEKDKFIEYIESLGLPVPESHRCTDASEALDVLMRELHRTPTKGRQDSRRKFIMKPIGVDDKARNNMMTLLPFQTPKATAEYIRSLNISKDNPFQLQQFIKGNEYCTHALVIRGKVKTFTSCPSLELLMHYEPLPPSSPLSQKMLEFTERVCEDGGESFTGHLSFDFLVEDEEKGTDAKFYPIECNPRAHTAVVLFEQTPKMAEAYLSIFNSPNPLSSKNAASPVFPRTPTHSYYWVGHDLVSLFILPFLDALFGAISFQQATEDFLTFFRHLVIWKDGTYTFEDPVPFFALYHVYWPARFLEALVRGKAWSRINVSTTKMFEV
;
A
#
# COMPACT_ATOMS: atom_id res chain seq x y z
N MET A 1 -7.51 -38.50 33.64
CA MET A 1 -6.39 -37.62 33.25
C MET A 1 -5.21 -37.98 34.13
N SER A 2 -4.07 -38.28 33.53
CA SER A 2 -2.79 -38.34 34.23
C SER A 2 -2.53 -37.01 34.94
N GLY A 3 -1.82 -37.02 36.07
CA GLY A 3 -1.44 -35.78 36.76
C GLY A 3 -0.60 -34.87 35.86
N PHE A 4 -0.59 -33.57 36.16
CA PHE A 4 0.28 -32.60 35.48
C PHE A 4 1.75 -32.96 35.73
N ASP A 5 2.55 -33.00 34.66
CA ASP A 5 3.99 -33.22 34.76
C ASP A 5 4.66 -31.95 35.26
N GLN A 6 5.11 -31.97 36.52
CA GLN A 6 5.71 -30.81 37.17
C GLN A 6 7.01 -30.34 36.51
N SER A 7 7.70 -31.16 35.71
CA SER A 7 8.87 -30.68 34.97
C SER A 7 8.53 -29.69 33.85
N LYS A 8 7.25 -29.62 33.45
CA LYS A 8 6.74 -28.66 32.46
C LYS A 8 6.31 -27.34 33.07
N ALA A 9 6.25 -27.25 34.40
CA ALA A 9 5.73 -26.08 35.10
C ALA A 9 6.53 -24.83 34.74
N TYR A 10 5.84 -23.83 34.18
CA TYR A 10 6.38 -22.49 34.05
C TYR A 10 6.54 -21.84 35.43
N ALA A 11 7.33 -20.77 35.48
CA ALA A 11 7.44 -19.92 36.66
C ALA A 11 6.05 -19.48 37.14
N ALA A 12 5.91 -19.30 38.46
CA ALA A 12 4.65 -18.86 39.03
C ALA A 12 4.20 -17.53 38.42
N GLN A 13 2.90 -17.41 38.15
CA GLN A 13 2.32 -16.17 37.67
C GLN A 13 2.49 -15.08 38.74
N GLU A 14 3.03 -13.92 38.35
CA GLU A 14 3.20 -12.79 39.27
C GLU A 14 1.83 -12.20 39.69
N GLU A 15 1.67 -11.83 40.96
CA GLU A 15 0.45 -11.16 41.44
C GLU A 15 0.38 -9.71 40.91
N GLU A 16 -0.84 -9.23 40.63
CA GLU A 16 -1.17 -7.86 40.16
C GLU A 16 -0.82 -7.49 38.71
N GLY A 17 -1.51 -8.08 37.73
CA GLY A 17 -1.70 -7.48 36.39
C GLY A 17 -0.45 -7.27 35.51
N ALA A 18 0.74 -7.57 36.03
CA ALA A 18 2.03 -7.48 35.36
C ALA A 18 2.46 -8.87 34.89
N PHE A 19 1.67 -9.49 34.02
CA PHE A 19 1.99 -10.81 33.44
C PHE A 19 2.00 -10.83 31.90
N PHE A 20 1.82 -9.67 31.28
CA PHE A 20 1.99 -9.38 29.85
C PHE A 20 2.12 -7.86 29.65
N ASP A 21 2.69 -7.41 28.52
CA ASP A 21 2.93 -5.99 28.18
C ASP A 21 3.77 -5.23 29.21
N ASP A 22 4.68 -5.93 29.89
CA ASP A 22 5.62 -5.37 30.86
C ASP A 22 7.07 -5.38 30.36
N GLY A 23 7.27 -5.75 29.08
CA GLY A 23 8.57 -5.88 28.42
C GLY A 23 9.11 -7.32 28.37
N ARG A 24 8.46 -8.29 29.03
CA ARG A 24 8.89 -9.70 29.02
C ARG A 24 8.90 -10.31 27.62
N GLU A 25 8.07 -9.82 26.71
CA GLU A 25 7.96 -10.32 25.34
C GLU A 25 9.24 -10.02 24.55
N ILE A 26 9.82 -8.84 24.77
CA ILE A 26 11.10 -8.43 24.21
C ILE A 26 12.25 -9.12 24.95
N GLU A 27 12.14 -9.29 26.27
CA GLU A 27 13.11 -10.06 27.07
C GLU A 27 13.21 -11.52 26.60
N LEU A 28 12.08 -12.16 26.32
CA LEU A 28 12.02 -13.49 25.71
C LEU A 28 12.73 -13.51 24.35
N LEU A 29 12.46 -12.54 23.49
CA LEU A 29 13.13 -12.45 22.19
C LEU A 29 14.64 -12.39 22.37
N HIS A 30 15.14 -11.56 23.28
CA HIS A 30 16.57 -11.52 23.62
C HIS A 30 17.10 -12.84 24.15
N PHE A 31 16.36 -13.47 25.06
CA PHE A 31 16.74 -14.74 25.63
C PHE A 31 16.95 -15.80 24.54
N VAL A 32 16.00 -15.91 23.60
CA VAL A 32 16.10 -16.89 22.50
C VAL A 32 17.26 -16.55 21.55
N TYR A 33 17.43 -15.28 21.16
CA TYR A 33 18.48 -14.88 20.20
C TYR A 33 19.90 -14.86 20.78
N SER A 34 20.04 -14.71 22.10
CA SER A 34 21.33 -14.80 22.80
C SER A 34 21.62 -16.21 23.33
N HIS A 35 20.75 -17.18 23.05
CA HIS A 35 20.91 -18.53 23.53
C HIS A 35 22.20 -19.17 22.99
N PRO A 36 23.04 -19.83 23.82
CA PRO A 36 24.33 -20.38 23.40
C PRO A 36 24.26 -21.37 22.23
N ASN A 37 23.09 -22.00 22.03
CA ASN A 37 22.83 -22.95 20.96
C ASN A 37 21.99 -22.35 19.80
N ILE A 38 22.06 -21.03 19.57
CA ILE A 38 21.28 -20.34 18.53
C ILE A 38 21.39 -21.00 17.15
N GLU A 39 22.56 -21.53 16.80
CA GLU A 39 22.78 -22.24 15.53
C GLU A 39 21.95 -23.53 15.38
N LYS A 40 21.62 -24.20 16.49
CA LYS A 40 20.71 -25.36 16.49
C LYS A 40 19.24 -24.95 16.53
N ILE A 41 18.95 -23.77 17.06
CA ILE A 41 17.59 -23.23 17.16
C ILE A 41 17.10 -22.75 15.79
N ARG A 42 17.99 -22.13 15.00
CA ARG A 42 17.67 -21.60 13.68
C ARG A 42 17.15 -22.68 12.73
N GLY A 43 16.01 -22.40 12.09
CA GLY A 43 15.32 -23.29 11.16
C GLY A 43 14.60 -24.47 11.82
N SER A 44 14.50 -24.51 13.16
CA SER A 44 13.87 -25.61 13.90
C SER A 44 12.72 -25.11 14.78
N PRO A 45 11.45 -25.29 14.37
CA PRO A 45 10.29 -24.93 15.18
C PRO A 45 10.33 -25.56 16.58
N GLU A 46 10.74 -26.83 16.67
CA GLU A 46 10.86 -27.57 17.92
C GLU A 46 11.88 -26.91 18.87
N ASN A 47 13.05 -26.52 18.37
CA ASN A 47 14.09 -25.91 19.21
C ASN A 47 13.75 -24.47 19.59
N VAL A 48 13.02 -23.73 18.73
CA VAL A 48 12.50 -22.40 19.09
C VAL A 48 11.48 -22.51 20.21
N LEU A 49 10.54 -23.46 20.13
CA LEU A 49 9.56 -23.71 21.19
C LEU A 49 10.23 -24.13 22.50
N ALA A 50 11.24 -25.01 22.43
CA ALA A 50 12.01 -25.42 23.60
C ALA A 50 12.72 -24.24 24.29
N ALA A 51 13.25 -23.28 23.51
CA ALA A 51 13.86 -22.07 24.07
C ALA A 51 12.82 -21.13 24.71
N ILE A 52 11.62 -21.04 24.14
CA ILE A 52 10.50 -20.29 24.76
C ILE A 52 10.07 -20.97 26.06
N ASP A 53 9.96 -22.30 26.07
CA ASP A 53 9.64 -23.06 27.27
C ASP A 53 10.73 -22.93 28.34
N GLU A 54 12.01 -22.91 27.97
CA GLU A 54 13.11 -22.66 28.89
C GLU A 54 12.99 -21.29 29.56
N TYR A 55 12.66 -20.24 28.80
CA TYR A 55 12.37 -18.93 29.35
C TYR A 55 11.17 -18.96 30.30
N GLY A 56 10.07 -19.59 29.87
CA GLY A 56 8.84 -19.75 30.65
C GLY A 56 9.07 -20.44 31.99
N ARG A 57 9.98 -21.42 32.03
CA ARG A 57 10.34 -22.21 33.22
C ARG A 57 11.38 -21.51 34.11
N THR A 58 12.36 -20.83 33.53
CA THR A 58 13.54 -20.34 34.27
C THR A 58 13.57 -18.83 34.54
N LYS A 59 12.80 -18.04 33.78
CA LYS A 59 12.83 -16.57 33.86
C LYS A 59 11.51 -16.01 34.36
N LYS A 60 10.46 -16.07 33.54
CA LYS A 60 9.17 -15.43 33.81
C LYS A 60 8.03 -16.23 33.21
N TYR A 61 6.87 -16.14 33.85
CA TYR A 61 5.64 -16.71 33.32
C TYR A 61 5.29 -16.13 31.94
N LEU A 62 4.80 -16.98 31.04
CA LEU A 62 4.23 -16.61 29.75
C LEU A 62 2.80 -17.16 29.67
N MET A 63 1.86 -16.32 29.23
CA MET A 63 0.45 -16.70 29.06
C MET A 63 0.16 -17.46 27.76
N ASN A 64 1.12 -18.23 27.25
CA ASN A 64 0.96 -19.01 26.04
C ASN A 64 0.20 -20.33 26.29
N VAL A 65 -0.15 -21.02 25.22
CA VAL A 65 -0.92 -22.27 25.28
C VAL A 65 -0.16 -23.41 25.98
N GLY A 66 1.18 -23.45 25.89
CA GLY A 66 2.03 -24.49 26.46
C GLY A 66 1.81 -25.89 25.86
N GLU A 67 2.56 -26.87 26.36
CA GLU A 67 2.68 -28.20 25.75
C GLU A 67 1.39 -29.02 25.77
N ASP A 68 0.67 -29.06 26.91
CA ASP A 68 -0.49 -29.95 27.08
C ASP A 68 -1.72 -29.47 26.28
N LYS A 69 -2.03 -28.16 26.32
CA LYS A 69 -3.07 -27.57 25.46
C LYS A 69 -2.64 -27.55 24.00
N GLY A 70 -1.36 -27.23 23.74
CA GLY A 70 -0.79 -27.22 22.39
C GLY A 70 -0.99 -28.56 21.68
N ARG A 71 -0.74 -29.68 22.39
CA ARG A 71 -0.92 -31.03 21.84
C ARG A 71 -2.35 -31.30 21.36
N ILE A 72 -3.36 -30.84 22.10
CA ILE A 72 -4.77 -31.02 21.72
C ILE A 72 -5.07 -30.36 20.37
N VAL A 73 -4.54 -29.15 20.15
CA VAL A 73 -4.74 -28.42 18.89
C VAL A 73 -3.91 -29.03 17.77
N THR A 74 -2.67 -29.48 18.02
CA THR A 74 -1.87 -30.16 16.99
C THR A 74 -2.47 -31.50 16.56
N ASP A 75 -3.06 -32.26 17.50
CA ASP A 75 -3.81 -33.48 17.19
C ASP A 75 -5.04 -33.15 16.32
N LEU A 76 -5.72 -32.05 16.62
CA LEU A 76 -6.84 -31.57 15.82
C LEU A 76 -6.39 -31.12 14.41
N ILE A 77 -5.25 -30.45 14.28
CA ILE A 77 -4.66 -30.08 12.99
C ILE A 77 -4.30 -31.34 12.18
N ALA A 78 -3.74 -32.37 12.82
CA ALA A 78 -3.43 -33.64 12.15
C ALA A 78 -4.69 -34.39 11.70
N GLU A 79 -5.79 -34.28 12.44
CA GLU A 79 -7.10 -34.84 12.09
C GLU A 79 -7.75 -34.07 10.92
N VAL A 80 -7.79 -32.75 11.01
CA VAL A 80 -8.50 -31.86 10.06
C VAL A 80 -7.72 -31.67 8.77
N LYS A 81 -6.38 -31.65 8.84
CA LYS A 81 -5.46 -31.33 7.73
C LYS A 81 -5.83 -30.04 7.00
N PRO A 82 -5.89 -28.90 7.73
CA PRO A 82 -6.35 -27.64 7.15
C PRO A 82 -5.40 -27.15 6.05
N LYS A 83 -5.96 -26.66 4.94
CA LYS A 83 -5.20 -25.95 3.91
C LYS A 83 -4.92 -24.52 4.31
N THR A 84 -5.90 -23.86 4.92
CA THR A 84 -5.78 -22.53 5.51
C THR A 84 -6.22 -22.56 6.96
N MET A 85 -5.29 -22.22 7.86
CA MET A 85 -5.56 -22.03 9.28
C MET A 85 -5.42 -20.55 9.65
N ILE A 86 -6.30 -20.06 10.52
CA ILE A 86 -6.13 -18.74 11.13
C ILE A 86 -6.09 -18.84 12.65
N GLU A 87 -5.32 -17.96 13.26
CA GLU A 87 -5.19 -17.79 14.69
C GLU A 87 -5.50 -16.34 15.05
N LEU A 88 -6.50 -16.14 15.92
CA LEU A 88 -6.81 -14.84 16.48
C LEU A 88 -6.16 -14.76 17.86
N GLY A 89 -5.07 -13.98 17.96
CA GLY A 89 -4.26 -13.78 19.16
C GLY A 89 -2.96 -14.57 19.09
N GLY A 90 -1.82 -13.89 18.93
CA GLY A 90 -0.51 -14.54 18.74
C GLY A 90 0.46 -14.33 19.89
N TYR A 91 0.34 -13.23 20.65
CA TYR A 91 1.21 -12.87 21.77
C TYR A 91 2.71 -12.97 21.42
N VAL A 92 3.45 -13.91 22.01
CA VAL A 92 4.88 -14.15 21.72
C VAL A 92 5.13 -15.14 20.58
N GLY A 93 4.08 -15.68 19.96
CA GLY A 93 4.17 -16.54 18.78
C GLY A 93 4.37 -18.03 19.07
N TYR A 94 4.26 -18.47 20.32
CA TYR A 94 4.40 -19.89 20.68
C TYR A 94 3.39 -20.78 19.94
N SER A 95 2.10 -20.45 20.04
CA SER A 95 1.02 -21.18 19.35
C SER A 95 1.15 -21.05 17.83
N CYS A 96 1.50 -19.86 17.33
CA CYS A 96 1.78 -19.61 15.92
C CYS A 96 2.84 -20.57 15.36
N ILE A 97 4.00 -20.71 16.03
CA ILE A 97 5.08 -21.62 15.60
C ILE A 97 4.65 -23.07 15.70
N LEU A 98 4.06 -23.46 16.83
CA LEU A 98 3.61 -24.84 17.09
C LEU A 98 2.57 -25.30 16.07
N PHE A 99 1.58 -24.45 15.80
CA PHE A 99 0.48 -24.80 14.90
C PHE A 99 0.89 -24.67 13.44
N ALA A 100 1.70 -23.68 13.07
CA ALA A 100 2.20 -23.58 11.70
C ALA A 100 3.08 -24.78 11.31
N ASP A 101 3.94 -25.27 12.22
CA ASP A 101 4.70 -26.50 11.99
C ASP A 101 3.77 -27.73 11.83
N ALA A 102 2.74 -27.84 12.68
CA ALA A 102 1.73 -28.90 12.55
C ALA A 102 0.93 -28.81 11.24
N VAL A 103 0.55 -27.60 10.81
CA VAL A 103 -0.14 -27.34 9.53
C VAL A 103 0.76 -27.72 8.36
N ARG A 104 2.04 -27.35 8.39
CA ARG A 104 3.03 -27.75 7.38
C ARG A 104 3.13 -29.26 7.28
N LYS A 105 3.28 -29.96 8.41
CA LYS A 105 3.33 -31.43 8.48
C LYS A 105 2.05 -32.09 7.97
N ALA A 106 0.90 -31.42 8.14
CA ALA A 106 -0.39 -31.88 7.63
C ALA A 106 -0.63 -31.56 6.14
N GLY A 107 0.29 -30.87 5.47
CA GLY A 107 0.19 -30.49 4.04
C GLY A 107 -0.62 -29.22 3.78
N GLY A 108 -0.72 -28.34 4.78
CA GLY A 108 -1.35 -27.03 4.68
C GLY A 108 -0.51 -26.02 3.89
N GLU A 109 -1.18 -24.98 3.40
CA GLU A 109 -0.61 -24.03 2.43
C GLU A 109 -0.49 -22.61 2.98
N ARG A 110 -1.35 -22.22 3.95
CA ARG A 110 -1.30 -20.90 4.58
C ARG A 110 -1.67 -20.94 6.06
N TYR A 111 -0.97 -20.12 6.83
CA TYR A 111 -1.28 -19.85 8.23
C TYR A 111 -1.33 -18.33 8.47
N PHE A 112 -2.44 -17.79 8.96
CA PHE A 112 -2.55 -16.36 9.31
C PHE A 112 -2.64 -16.18 10.82
N SER A 113 -1.70 -15.43 11.40
CA SER A 113 -1.71 -15.08 12.83
C SER A 113 -2.08 -13.61 12.99
N PHE A 114 -3.17 -13.31 13.68
CA PHE A 114 -3.62 -11.94 13.92
C PHE A 114 -3.14 -11.48 15.30
N GLU A 115 -2.39 -10.39 15.33
CA GLU A 115 -1.89 -9.79 16.56
C GLU A 115 -2.18 -8.29 16.56
N ARG A 116 -2.87 -7.84 17.63
CA ARG A 116 -3.33 -6.46 17.77
C ARG A 116 -2.16 -5.53 18.07
N ASP A 117 -1.25 -5.98 18.93
CA ASP A 117 -0.12 -5.16 19.35
C ASP A 117 1.04 -5.26 18.34
N PRO A 118 1.49 -4.14 17.75
CA PRO A 118 2.59 -4.17 16.79
C PRO A 118 3.92 -4.70 17.36
N ALA A 119 4.20 -4.46 18.65
CA ALA A 119 5.42 -4.95 19.29
C ALA A 119 5.35 -6.47 19.52
N PHE A 120 4.18 -7.01 19.85
CA PHE A 120 4.00 -8.46 19.94
C PHE A 120 4.06 -9.10 18.55
N ALA A 121 3.44 -8.49 17.55
CA ALA A 121 3.53 -8.95 16.17
C ALA A 121 4.98 -9.02 15.67
N ALA A 122 5.81 -8.04 16.03
CA ALA A 122 7.25 -8.03 15.77
C ALA A 122 7.99 -9.22 16.39
N VAL A 123 7.66 -9.57 17.65
CA VAL A 123 8.19 -10.75 18.33
C VAL A 123 7.78 -12.03 17.60
N ILE A 124 6.50 -12.17 17.24
CA ILE A 124 5.99 -13.32 16.47
C ILE A 124 6.75 -13.46 15.16
N MET A 125 6.82 -12.40 14.35
CA MET A 125 7.50 -12.42 13.05
C MET A 125 8.97 -12.82 13.19
N SER A 126 9.65 -12.34 14.23
CA SER A 126 11.05 -12.66 14.49
C SER A 126 11.26 -14.12 14.90
N LEU A 127 10.38 -14.69 15.73
CA LEU A 127 10.51 -16.09 16.16
C LEU A 127 10.01 -17.08 15.09
N VAL A 128 9.01 -16.71 14.29
CA VAL A 128 8.58 -17.44 13.10
C VAL A 128 9.68 -17.53 12.05
N ASP A 129 10.39 -16.42 11.82
CA ASP A 129 11.55 -16.39 10.95
C ASP A 129 12.69 -17.28 11.48
N LEU A 130 12.98 -17.18 12.78
CA LEU A 130 13.96 -18.07 13.41
C LEU A 130 13.59 -19.54 13.28
N ALA A 131 12.30 -19.87 13.33
CA ALA A 131 11.78 -21.22 13.17
C ALA A 131 11.78 -21.71 11.70
N GLY A 132 12.07 -20.84 10.72
CA GLY A 132 12.02 -21.20 9.30
C GLY A 132 10.59 -21.41 8.76
N LEU A 133 9.63 -20.62 9.25
CA LEU A 133 8.20 -20.73 8.91
C LEU A 133 7.66 -19.54 8.10
N SER A 134 8.51 -18.57 7.72
CA SER A 134 8.13 -17.31 7.04
C SER A 134 7.45 -17.48 5.68
N ASP A 135 7.67 -18.61 5.00
CA ASP A 135 7.02 -18.97 3.73
C ASP A 135 5.56 -19.42 3.90
N LEU A 136 5.19 -19.90 5.09
CA LEU A 136 3.85 -20.41 5.41
C LEU A 136 3.03 -19.43 6.25
N VAL A 137 3.68 -18.75 7.19
CA VAL A 137 3.04 -17.90 8.19
C VAL A 137 3.00 -16.46 7.73
N LYS A 138 1.80 -15.87 7.74
CA LYS A 138 1.61 -14.42 7.61
C LYS A 138 1.06 -13.85 8.91
N VAL A 139 1.84 -12.96 9.54
CA VAL A 139 1.38 -12.18 10.69
C VAL A 139 0.62 -10.95 10.19
N VAL A 140 -0.59 -10.74 10.71
CA VAL A 140 -1.45 -9.59 10.39
C VAL A 140 -1.53 -8.70 11.61
N VAL A 141 -0.99 -7.48 11.46
CA VAL A 141 -0.95 -6.48 12.54
C VAL A 141 -2.24 -5.67 12.57
N GLY A 142 -2.77 -5.44 13.76
CA GLY A 142 -3.98 -4.63 14.00
C GLY A 142 -5.13 -5.47 14.57
N SER A 143 -6.30 -4.85 14.72
CA SER A 143 -7.46 -5.59 15.23
C SER A 143 -7.85 -6.72 14.28
N SER A 144 -8.30 -7.82 14.85
CA SER A 144 -8.67 -9.04 14.12
C SER A 144 -9.76 -8.79 13.09
N ASP A 145 -10.78 -8.00 13.43
CA ASP A 145 -11.88 -7.63 12.52
C ASP A 145 -11.39 -6.87 11.27
N GLU A 146 -10.59 -5.81 11.44
CA GLU A 146 -10.00 -5.06 10.33
C GLU A 146 -9.04 -5.92 9.51
N GLY A 147 -8.25 -6.77 10.18
CA GLY A 147 -7.35 -7.70 9.54
C GLY A 147 -8.09 -8.71 8.67
N ILE A 148 -9.14 -9.33 9.20
CA ILE A 148 -9.98 -10.30 8.49
C ILE A 148 -10.61 -9.62 7.28
N ALA A 149 -11.25 -8.45 7.47
CA ALA A 149 -11.88 -7.70 6.38
C ALA A 149 -10.87 -7.36 5.27
N ARG A 150 -9.66 -6.93 5.62
CA ARG A 150 -8.59 -6.60 4.67
C ARG A 150 -8.06 -7.82 3.91
N LEU A 151 -7.91 -8.97 4.56
CA LEU A 151 -7.50 -10.20 3.88
C LEU A 151 -8.59 -10.75 2.95
N VAL A 152 -9.86 -10.61 3.33
CA VAL A 152 -11.01 -10.99 2.50
C VAL A 152 -11.11 -10.06 1.29
N ALA A 153 -11.07 -8.74 1.51
CA ALA A 153 -11.14 -7.74 0.44
C ALA A 153 -10.00 -7.87 -0.59
N SER A 154 -8.80 -8.27 -0.14
CA SER A 154 -7.66 -8.54 -1.03
C SER A 154 -7.68 -9.93 -1.66
N GLY A 155 -8.66 -10.78 -1.31
CA GLY A 155 -8.80 -12.15 -1.81
C GLY A 155 -7.75 -13.13 -1.29
N GLN A 156 -6.99 -12.75 -0.25
CA GLN A 156 -5.94 -13.58 0.35
C GLN A 156 -6.51 -14.62 1.33
N LEU A 157 -7.65 -14.32 1.96
CA LEU A 157 -8.39 -15.24 2.83
C LEU A 157 -9.77 -15.48 2.24
N LYS A 158 -10.04 -16.73 1.84
CA LYS A 158 -11.30 -17.13 1.15
C LYS A 158 -12.11 -18.16 1.92
N HIS A 159 -11.42 -18.99 2.67
CA HIS A 159 -12.00 -20.05 3.50
C HIS A 159 -11.07 -20.29 4.68
N VAL A 160 -11.65 -20.71 5.81
CA VAL A 160 -10.93 -21.09 7.02
C VAL A 160 -11.29 -22.54 7.34
N ASP A 161 -10.33 -23.45 7.13
CA ASP A 161 -10.52 -24.86 7.47
C ASP A 161 -10.44 -25.06 8.99
N LEU A 162 -9.54 -24.33 9.65
CA LEU A 162 -9.39 -24.35 11.10
C LEU A 162 -9.17 -22.93 11.65
N MET A 163 -9.98 -22.54 12.63
CA MET A 163 -9.86 -21.27 13.34
C MET A 163 -9.48 -21.53 14.80
N PHE A 164 -8.38 -20.94 15.25
CA PHE A 164 -8.01 -20.90 16.66
C PHE A 164 -8.32 -19.53 17.26
N LEU A 165 -9.00 -19.51 18.41
CA LEU A 165 -9.43 -18.30 19.12
C LEU A 165 -8.74 -18.25 20.49
N ASP A 166 -7.74 -17.38 20.63
CA ASP A 166 -7.12 -17.04 21.92
C ASP A 166 -6.71 -15.56 22.06
N HIS A 167 -7.61 -14.65 21.68
CA HIS A 167 -7.38 -13.20 21.75
C HIS A 167 -8.26 -12.49 22.79
N TYR A 168 -8.44 -11.18 22.58
CA TYR A 168 -9.33 -10.30 23.31
C TYR A 168 -10.75 -10.87 23.43
N LYS A 169 -11.10 -11.36 24.63
CA LYS A 169 -12.33 -12.15 24.88
C LYS A 169 -13.62 -11.46 24.38
N PRO A 170 -13.82 -10.14 24.54
CA PRO A 170 -14.98 -9.45 23.98
C PRO A 170 -15.19 -9.61 22.47
N ALA A 171 -14.11 -9.86 21.71
CA ALA A 171 -14.16 -9.95 20.26
C ALA A 171 -14.47 -11.36 19.72
N TYR A 172 -14.43 -12.43 20.54
CA TYR A 172 -14.63 -13.81 20.05
C TYR A 172 -15.92 -13.98 19.24
N THR A 173 -17.04 -13.53 19.81
CA THR A 173 -18.35 -13.68 19.19
C THR A 173 -18.48 -12.75 17.98
N THR A 174 -17.95 -11.53 18.05
CA THR A 174 -18.07 -10.55 16.95
C THR A 174 -17.21 -10.95 15.76
N ASP A 175 -16.02 -11.49 16.00
CA ASP A 175 -15.09 -11.93 14.97
C ASP A 175 -15.55 -13.24 14.35
N LEU A 176 -16.11 -14.16 15.15
CA LEU A 176 -16.77 -15.35 14.60
C LEU A 176 -17.93 -14.93 13.70
N LYS A 177 -18.83 -14.08 14.18
CA LYS A 177 -19.96 -13.56 13.37
C LYS A 177 -19.45 -12.90 12.08
N LEU A 178 -18.42 -12.06 12.16
CA LEU A 178 -17.82 -11.46 10.98
C LEU A 178 -17.30 -12.52 10.00
N CYS A 179 -16.62 -13.56 10.48
CA CYS A 179 -16.14 -14.65 9.62
C CYS A 179 -17.28 -15.46 8.99
N GLU A 180 -18.37 -15.69 9.71
CA GLU A 180 -19.56 -16.35 9.18
C GLU A 180 -20.25 -15.49 8.10
N GLU A 181 -20.39 -14.18 8.34
CA GLU A 181 -21.01 -13.22 7.41
C GLU A 181 -20.18 -13.06 6.14
N LEU A 182 -18.85 -13.07 6.27
CA LEU A 182 -17.91 -13.04 5.15
C LEU A 182 -17.72 -14.40 4.46
N GLY A 183 -18.45 -15.44 4.88
CA GLY A 183 -18.40 -16.77 4.25
C GLY A 183 -17.12 -17.57 4.51
N LEU A 184 -16.27 -17.12 5.45
CA LEU A 184 -15.03 -17.81 5.79
C LEU A 184 -15.29 -19.14 6.50
N ILE A 185 -16.39 -19.22 7.25
CA ILE A 185 -16.81 -20.40 8.01
C ILE A 185 -17.86 -21.19 7.22
N THR A 186 -17.57 -22.47 6.95
CA THR A 186 -18.48 -23.40 6.28
C THR A 186 -18.59 -24.71 7.07
N LYS A 187 -19.30 -25.71 6.54
CA LYS A 187 -19.43 -27.06 7.14
C LYS A 187 -18.08 -27.78 7.35
N SER A 188 -17.07 -27.48 6.53
CA SER A 188 -15.73 -28.06 6.67
C SER A 188 -14.91 -27.37 7.75
N SER A 189 -15.30 -26.18 8.19
CA SER A 189 -14.58 -25.41 9.20
C SER A 189 -14.68 -26.05 10.57
N VAL A 190 -13.54 -26.05 11.26
CA VAL A 190 -13.43 -26.46 12.67
C VAL A 190 -12.91 -25.29 13.48
N LEU A 191 -13.55 -25.04 14.62
CA LEU A 191 -13.11 -24.00 15.55
C LEU A 191 -12.55 -24.65 16.82
N ALA A 192 -11.48 -24.05 17.34
CA ALA A 192 -10.90 -24.34 18.64
C ALA A 192 -10.74 -23.01 19.41
N ALA A 193 -11.38 -22.89 20.58
CA ALA A 193 -11.39 -21.64 21.35
C ALA A 193 -10.84 -21.85 22.77
N ASP A 194 -9.70 -21.25 23.10
CA ASP A 194 -9.13 -21.38 24.44
C ASP A 194 -9.88 -20.50 25.46
N ASN A 195 -9.71 -20.80 26.76
CA ASN A 195 -10.11 -19.94 27.87
C ASN A 195 -11.63 -19.65 27.98
N VAL A 196 -12.47 -20.49 27.38
CA VAL A 196 -13.93 -20.32 27.34
C VAL A 196 -14.63 -20.56 28.68
N ILE A 197 -13.99 -21.27 29.62
CA ILE A 197 -14.50 -21.51 30.99
C ILE A 197 -13.81 -20.62 32.03
N LYS A 198 -12.48 -20.49 31.98
CA LYS A 198 -11.71 -19.59 32.85
C LYS A 198 -10.63 -18.91 31.99
N PRO A 199 -10.51 -17.57 31.99
CA PRO A 199 -11.36 -16.57 32.63
C PRO A 199 -12.83 -16.52 32.14
N GLY A 200 -13.18 -17.21 31.06
CA GLY A 200 -14.56 -17.42 30.63
C GLY A 200 -15.00 -16.53 29.47
N ASN A 201 -15.84 -17.08 28.59
CA ASN A 201 -16.52 -16.31 27.54
C ASN A 201 -17.98 -16.77 27.33
N PRO A 202 -18.89 -16.46 28.28
CA PRO A 202 -20.30 -16.88 28.19
C PRO A 202 -21.03 -16.42 26.92
N PRO A 203 -20.82 -15.17 26.40
CA PRO A 203 -21.45 -14.75 25.15
C PRO A 203 -21.07 -15.63 23.96
N TYR A 204 -19.79 -15.98 23.83
CA TYR A 204 -19.32 -16.90 22.78
C TYR A 204 -19.96 -18.27 22.93
N LEU A 205 -19.91 -18.85 24.13
CA LEU A 205 -20.46 -20.17 24.43
C LEU A 205 -21.97 -20.25 24.16
N LYS A 206 -22.71 -19.20 24.53
CA LYS A 206 -24.14 -19.09 24.23
C LYS A 206 -24.35 -19.13 22.72
N TYR A 207 -23.65 -18.26 21.99
CA TYR A 207 -23.81 -18.13 20.54
C TYR A 207 -23.56 -19.45 19.78
N VAL A 208 -22.44 -20.13 20.05
CA VAL A 208 -22.10 -21.37 19.36
C VAL A 208 -23.00 -22.56 19.75
N ARG A 209 -23.67 -22.51 20.91
CA ARG A 209 -24.59 -23.57 21.36
C ARG A 209 -26.06 -23.28 21.08
N SER A 210 -26.40 -22.06 20.67
CA SER A 210 -27.77 -21.69 20.30
C SER A 210 -28.25 -22.41 19.04
N SER A 211 -29.54 -22.72 19.05
CA SER A 211 -30.29 -23.16 17.88
C SER A 211 -30.40 -22.06 16.83
N VAL A 212 -30.78 -22.43 15.61
CA VAL A 212 -30.99 -21.47 14.51
C VAL A 212 -32.11 -20.50 14.88
N GLU A 213 -33.19 -20.99 15.49
CA GLU A 213 -34.34 -20.20 15.91
C GLU A 213 -33.96 -19.14 16.95
N GLU A 214 -33.14 -19.50 17.93
CA GLU A 214 -32.62 -18.57 18.94
C GLU A 214 -31.71 -17.51 18.31
N LYS A 215 -30.82 -17.91 17.39
CA LYS A 215 -29.94 -16.97 16.68
C LYS A 215 -30.71 -15.99 15.82
N ILE A 216 -31.74 -16.44 15.09
CA ILE A 216 -32.60 -15.57 14.27
C ILE A 216 -33.34 -14.56 15.15
N LYS A 217 -33.88 -15.02 16.30
CA LYS A 217 -34.58 -14.14 17.24
C LYS A 217 -33.66 -13.04 17.80
N GLU A 218 -32.44 -13.40 18.18
CA GLU A 218 -31.47 -12.45 18.75
C GLU A 218 -30.84 -11.51 17.70
N ALA A 219 -30.82 -11.87 16.42
CA ALA A 219 -30.29 -11.03 15.34
C ALA A 219 -31.16 -9.78 15.02
N GLY A 220 -32.38 -9.72 15.56
CA GLY A 220 -33.32 -8.60 15.43
C GLY A 220 -33.22 -7.54 16.54
N GLU A 221 -32.52 -7.84 17.65
CA GLU A 221 -32.33 -6.91 18.77
C GLU A 221 -31.03 -6.10 18.58
N SER A 222 -31.00 -4.85 19.04
CA SER A 222 -29.99 -3.82 18.69
C SER A 222 -28.52 -4.26 18.87
N GLY A 223 -27.65 -3.89 17.92
CA GLY A 223 -26.26 -4.33 17.72
C GLY A 223 -25.22 -3.89 18.77
N GLN A 224 -25.53 -3.98 20.06
CA GLN A 224 -24.53 -3.80 21.12
C GLN A 224 -23.78 -5.12 21.40
N THR A 225 -22.46 -5.06 21.52
CA THR A 225 -21.63 -6.20 21.91
C THR A 225 -22.04 -6.70 23.30
N ASN A 226 -22.45 -7.95 23.39
CA ASN A 226 -22.81 -8.56 24.67
C ASN A 226 -21.53 -8.90 25.46
N LEU A 227 -21.30 -8.16 26.55
CA LEU A 227 -20.15 -8.32 27.45
C LEU A 227 -20.51 -9.05 28.74
N ASN A 228 -21.75 -9.52 28.89
CA ASN A 228 -22.24 -10.09 30.14
C ASN A 228 -21.44 -11.35 30.52
N GLY A 229 -20.88 -11.35 31.72
CA GLY A 229 -20.10 -12.47 32.26
C GLY A 229 -18.65 -12.52 31.79
N ILE A 230 -18.16 -11.53 31.05
CA ILE A 230 -16.72 -11.33 30.80
C ILE A 230 -16.15 -10.45 31.93
N ALA A 231 -15.03 -10.85 32.53
CA ALA A 231 -14.37 -10.07 33.59
C ALA A 231 -14.01 -8.65 33.13
N GLU A 232 -14.25 -7.64 33.98
CA GLU A 232 -14.03 -6.23 33.64
C GLU A 232 -12.57 -5.94 33.27
N THR A 233 -11.62 -6.62 33.91
CA THR A 233 -10.19 -6.56 33.57
C THR A 233 -9.92 -6.97 32.13
N ASN A 234 -10.60 -8.01 31.63
CA ASN A 234 -10.50 -8.45 30.24
C ASN A 234 -11.21 -7.50 29.27
N VAL A 235 -12.27 -6.78 29.70
CA VAL A 235 -12.95 -5.77 28.89
C VAL A 235 -12.10 -4.50 28.75
N LYS A 236 -11.35 -4.13 29.79
CA LYS A 236 -10.53 -2.90 29.80
C LYS A 236 -9.07 -3.12 29.38
N MET A 237 -8.70 -4.36 29.07
CA MET A 237 -7.32 -4.80 28.78
C MET A 237 -6.58 -3.88 27.78
N TYR A 238 -7.25 -3.46 26.71
CA TYR A 238 -6.68 -2.61 25.67
C TYR A 238 -7.12 -1.14 25.73
N GLU A 239 -7.99 -0.78 26.67
CA GLU A 239 -8.63 0.54 26.72
C GLU A 239 -7.61 1.67 26.94
N LYS A 240 -6.63 1.45 27.82
CA LYS A 240 -5.57 2.43 28.09
C LYS A 240 -4.70 2.75 26.88
N ARG A 241 -4.49 1.78 25.98
CA ARG A 241 -3.56 1.87 24.85
C ARG A 241 -4.25 2.28 23.54
N TYR A 242 -5.47 1.80 23.32
CA TYR A 242 -6.19 1.97 22.06
C TYR A 242 -7.56 2.68 22.21
N GLY A 243 -7.89 3.14 23.41
CA GLY A 243 -9.22 3.67 23.72
C GLY A 243 -10.29 2.58 23.76
N LYS A 244 -11.55 3.00 23.87
CA LYS A 244 -12.69 2.09 23.93
C LYS A 244 -12.79 1.28 22.63
N ALA A 245 -12.75 -0.05 22.75
CA ALA A 245 -12.81 -0.94 21.60
C ALA A 245 -14.11 -0.74 20.80
N LYS A 246 -13.96 -0.59 19.48
CA LYS A 246 -15.05 -0.75 18.52
C LYS A 246 -15.00 -2.18 18.02
N PHE A 247 -16.16 -2.83 17.94
CA PHE A 247 -16.29 -4.19 17.44
C PHE A 247 -17.12 -4.20 16.18
N SER A 248 -16.89 -5.21 15.34
CA SER A 248 -17.78 -5.52 14.22
C SER A 248 -19.24 -5.61 14.68
N GLN A 249 -20.13 -4.97 13.91
CA GLN A 249 -21.58 -5.04 14.09
C GLN A 249 -22.21 -6.19 13.28
N SER A 250 -21.37 -7.09 12.77
CA SER A 250 -21.79 -8.27 12.02
C SER A 250 -22.85 -9.06 12.79
N LYS A 251 -23.90 -9.48 12.07
CA LYS A 251 -24.97 -10.31 12.63
C LYS A 251 -24.59 -11.79 12.65
N GLY A 252 -23.54 -12.17 11.93
CA GLY A 252 -23.15 -13.55 11.68
C GLY A 252 -24.12 -14.26 10.76
N ASN A 253 -23.94 -15.56 10.63
CA ASN A 253 -24.87 -16.41 9.89
C ASN A 253 -25.74 -17.19 10.88
N PRO A 254 -27.00 -16.76 11.11
CA PRO A 254 -27.86 -17.40 12.11
C PRO A 254 -28.26 -18.82 11.72
N HIS A 255 -28.05 -19.24 10.47
CA HIS A 255 -28.38 -20.58 9.97
C HIS A 255 -27.28 -21.62 10.25
N LEU A 256 -26.10 -21.20 10.71
CA LEU A 256 -25.04 -22.13 11.10
C LEU A 256 -25.31 -22.67 12.52
N ARG A 257 -25.30 -23.99 12.65
CA ARG A 257 -25.31 -24.67 13.95
C ARG A 257 -23.93 -25.26 14.22
N TYR A 258 -23.46 -25.21 15.45
CA TYR A 258 -22.20 -25.84 15.83
C TYR A 258 -22.43 -27.05 16.74
N GLU A 259 -21.80 -28.17 16.42
CA GLU A 259 -21.68 -29.31 17.33
C GLU A 259 -20.50 -29.07 18.26
N SER A 260 -20.74 -28.99 19.56
CA SER A 260 -19.76 -28.49 20.53
C SER A 260 -19.29 -29.60 21.49
N LYS A 261 -17.98 -29.91 21.55
CA LYS A 261 -17.35 -30.76 22.59
C LYS A 261 -16.28 -30.03 23.41
N LEU A 262 -16.48 -29.87 24.72
CA LEU A 262 -15.49 -29.31 25.67
C LEU A 262 -14.37 -30.32 25.99
N ILE A 263 -13.11 -29.87 26.11
CA ILE A 263 -11.95 -30.73 26.38
C ILE A 263 -11.12 -30.12 27.52
N ASN A 264 -10.96 -30.79 28.67
CA ASN A 264 -10.14 -30.21 29.75
C ASN A 264 -8.63 -30.44 29.53
N SER A 265 -7.82 -29.48 29.99
CA SER A 265 -6.35 -29.49 29.92
C SER A 265 -5.73 -28.79 31.16
N PHE A 266 -4.42 -28.56 31.12
CA PHE A 266 -3.68 -27.84 32.16
C PHE A 266 -3.11 -26.52 31.62
N GLU A 267 -3.05 -25.50 32.48
CA GLU A 267 -2.26 -24.31 32.23
C GLU A 267 -0.75 -24.62 32.36
N PRO A 268 0.14 -23.87 31.67
CA PRO A 268 1.57 -24.09 31.73
C PRO A 268 2.17 -24.06 33.15
N THR A 269 1.51 -23.39 34.11
CA THR A 269 1.96 -23.32 35.51
C THR A 269 1.68 -24.59 36.33
N GLY A 270 0.81 -25.49 35.86
CA GLY A 270 0.46 -26.71 36.60
C GLY A 270 -0.31 -26.51 37.91
N VAL A 271 -0.66 -25.26 38.27
CA VAL A 271 -1.34 -24.93 39.53
C VAL A 271 -2.84 -25.28 39.43
N PRO A 272 -3.38 -26.16 40.32
CA PRO A 272 -4.82 -26.38 40.39
C PRO A 272 -5.54 -25.12 40.94
N PRO A 273 -6.74 -24.78 40.44
CA PRO A 273 -7.46 -23.59 40.90
C PRO A 273 -7.71 -23.62 42.42
N SER A 274 -7.62 -22.44 43.06
CA SER A 274 -7.71 -22.26 44.51
C SER A 274 -9.00 -22.82 45.14
N ARG A 275 -8.88 -23.33 46.37
CA ARG A 275 -9.92 -24.02 47.16
C ARG A 275 -11.23 -23.23 47.21
N GLY A 276 -12.32 -23.84 46.72
CA GLY A 276 -13.70 -23.36 46.91
C GLY A 276 -14.62 -23.53 45.70
N GLN A 277 -14.07 -23.80 44.51
CA GLN A 277 -14.84 -24.13 43.31
C GLN A 277 -14.67 -25.62 42.97
N ILE A 278 -15.79 -26.25 42.60
CA ILE A 278 -15.89 -27.63 42.07
C ILE A 278 -14.72 -27.90 41.10
N PRO A 279 -14.07 -29.07 41.13
CA PRO A 279 -12.86 -29.33 40.34
C PRO A 279 -13.19 -29.28 38.85
N LEU A 280 -12.97 -28.12 38.24
CA LEU A 280 -12.81 -27.98 36.80
C LEU A 280 -11.32 -27.74 36.58
N ALA A 281 -10.62 -28.83 36.27
CA ALA A 281 -9.37 -28.79 35.54
C ALA A 281 -9.52 -27.78 34.39
N GLY A 282 -8.51 -26.90 34.18
CA GLY A 282 -8.54 -25.82 33.20
C GLY A 282 -9.17 -26.28 31.89
N ALA A 283 -10.43 -25.89 31.68
CA ALA A 283 -11.20 -26.48 30.60
C ALA A 283 -10.81 -25.80 29.28
N PHE A 284 -10.05 -26.51 28.46
CA PHE A 284 -9.73 -26.11 27.09
C PHE A 284 -10.95 -26.31 26.16
N GLY A 285 -10.83 -25.65 25.02
CA GLY A 285 -11.88 -25.29 24.10
C GLY A 285 -12.85 -26.36 23.63
N ILE A 286 -13.87 -25.82 22.99
CA ILE A 286 -14.87 -26.62 22.34
C ILE A 286 -14.41 -26.91 20.90
N LYS A 287 -14.28 -28.19 20.53
CA LYS A 287 -14.29 -28.58 19.10
C LYS A 287 -15.69 -28.30 18.56
N HIS A 288 -15.79 -27.33 17.66
CA HIS A 288 -17.03 -27.01 16.97
C HIS A 288 -17.00 -27.55 15.54
N ARG A 289 -17.96 -28.42 15.20
CA ARG A 289 -18.20 -28.84 13.80
C ARG A 289 -19.46 -28.16 13.29
N VAL A 290 -19.40 -27.54 12.12
CA VAL A 290 -20.53 -26.77 11.58
C VAL A 290 -21.55 -27.70 10.91
N LEU A 291 -22.83 -27.60 11.29
CA LEU A 291 -23.97 -28.35 10.77
C LEU A 291 -25.01 -27.37 10.21
N GLU A 292 -25.63 -27.67 9.06
CA GLU A 292 -26.75 -26.88 8.50
C GLU A 292 -28.07 -27.63 8.72
N VAL A 293 -29.15 -26.89 9.01
CA VAL A 293 -30.52 -27.44 9.09
C VAL A 293 -31.21 -27.21 7.76
N ASN A 294 -31.53 -28.31 7.06
CA ASN A 294 -32.28 -28.27 5.79
C ASN A 294 -33.71 -27.76 6.04
N MET A 295 -33.98 -26.51 5.70
CA MET A 295 -35.31 -26.04 5.36
C MET A 295 -35.47 -26.06 3.84
N ALA A 296 -36.66 -26.47 3.40
CA ALA A 296 -36.99 -26.83 2.02
C ALA A 296 -36.38 -25.91 0.95
N LYS A 297 -35.75 -26.54 -0.05
CA LYS A 297 -35.18 -26.02 -1.29
C LYS A 297 -35.57 -24.57 -1.63
N GLY A 298 -34.68 -23.66 -1.28
CA GLY A 298 -34.47 -22.39 -1.96
C GLY A 298 -32.97 -22.15 -2.04
N ASN A 299 -32.38 -22.31 -3.23
CA ASN A 299 -30.94 -22.14 -3.48
C ASN A 299 -30.40 -20.83 -2.88
N LYS A 300 -29.39 -20.91 -2.02
CA LYS A 300 -28.26 -19.97 -1.89
C LYS A 300 -27.23 -20.52 -0.90
N GLY A 301 -26.07 -20.94 -1.43
CA GLY A 301 -24.92 -21.46 -0.68
C GLY A 301 -23.90 -20.39 -0.32
N ASP A 302 -22.93 -20.80 0.51
CA ASP A 302 -21.62 -20.21 0.87
C ASP A 302 -21.32 -18.81 0.28
N ALA A 303 -21.00 -17.82 1.14
CA ALA A 303 -20.49 -16.53 0.66
C ALA A 303 -19.05 -16.69 0.14
N ALA A 304 -18.94 -17.33 -1.02
CA ALA A 304 -17.78 -17.31 -1.88
C ALA A 304 -17.38 -15.85 -2.14
N VAL A 305 -16.07 -15.56 -2.16
CA VAL A 305 -15.55 -14.34 -2.78
C VAL A 305 -16.33 -14.16 -4.07
N PRO A 306 -17.12 -13.08 -4.19
CA PRO A 306 -18.08 -12.99 -5.27
C PRO A 306 -17.36 -13.24 -6.58
N PHE A 307 -17.96 -14.07 -7.44
CA PHE A 307 -17.22 -14.60 -8.58
C PHE A 307 -16.52 -13.48 -9.36
N TYR A 308 -17.08 -12.28 -9.43
CA TYR A 308 -16.50 -11.11 -10.09
C TYR A 308 -15.17 -10.57 -9.51
N TYR A 309 -14.71 -11.01 -8.32
CA TYR A 309 -13.37 -10.73 -7.78
C TYR A 309 -12.33 -11.83 -8.11
N GLY A 310 -12.78 -13.01 -8.55
CA GLY A 310 -11.91 -14.11 -8.95
C GLY A 310 -11.06 -13.78 -10.18
N HIS A 311 -9.83 -14.31 -10.27
CA HIS A 311 -8.90 -13.99 -11.37
C HIS A 311 -9.50 -14.20 -12.77
N VAL A 312 -10.09 -15.36 -13.02
CA VAL A 312 -10.64 -15.67 -14.35
C VAL A 312 -11.85 -14.78 -14.66
N SER A 313 -12.81 -14.79 -13.75
CA SER A 313 -14.09 -14.08 -13.86
C SER A 313 -13.93 -12.57 -13.93
N LYS A 314 -13.06 -11.94 -13.13
CA LYS A 314 -12.83 -10.49 -13.21
C LYS A 314 -12.28 -10.08 -14.58
N ASN A 315 -11.32 -10.83 -15.13
CA ASN A 315 -10.76 -10.54 -16.45
C ASN A 315 -11.82 -10.77 -17.55
N VAL A 316 -12.61 -11.86 -17.47
CA VAL A 316 -13.71 -12.13 -18.42
C VAL A 316 -14.78 -11.03 -18.35
N LEU A 317 -15.20 -10.60 -17.17
CA LEU A 317 -16.19 -9.54 -17.00
C LEU A 317 -15.69 -8.20 -17.54
N LEU A 318 -14.42 -7.85 -17.32
CA LEU A 318 -13.82 -6.63 -17.88
C LEU A 318 -13.72 -6.69 -19.41
N LEU A 319 -13.45 -7.87 -19.99
CA LEU A 319 -13.51 -8.09 -21.44
C LEU A 319 -14.93 -7.91 -21.98
N VAL A 320 -15.93 -8.50 -21.31
CA VAL A 320 -17.35 -8.34 -21.67
C VAL A 320 -17.78 -6.88 -21.55
N LEU A 321 -17.41 -6.19 -20.47
CA LEU A 321 -17.70 -4.77 -20.26
C LEU A 321 -17.12 -3.93 -21.40
N SER A 322 -15.90 -4.23 -21.84
CA SER A 322 -15.28 -3.58 -22.99
C SER A 322 -16.10 -3.79 -24.28
N VAL A 323 -16.57 -5.01 -24.56
CA VAL A 323 -17.42 -5.28 -25.75
C VAL A 323 -18.75 -4.55 -25.67
N LEU A 324 -19.40 -4.53 -24.49
CA LEU A 324 -20.69 -3.88 -24.29
C LEU A 324 -20.62 -2.37 -24.43
N LEU A 325 -19.55 -1.75 -23.95
CA LEU A 325 -19.35 -0.30 -24.02
C LEU A 325 -18.70 0.18 -25.32
N ALA A 326 -18.13 -0.73 -26.12
CA ALA A 326 -17.48 -0.38 -27.39
C ALA A 326 -18.39 0.44 -28.33
N PRO A 327 -19.70 0.14 -28.53
CA PRO A 327 -20.56 0.98 -29.36
C PRO A 327 -20.73 2.41 -28.82
N VAL A 328 -20.80 2.56 -27.50
CA VAL A 328 -20.93 3.88 -26.84
C VAL A 328 -19.66 4.69 -27.02
N SER A 329 -18.50 4.10 -26.71
CA SER A 329 -17.20 4.74 -26.92
C SER A 329 -16.94 5.04 -28.39
N ALA A 330 -17.32 4.15 -29.30
CA ALA A 330 -17.20 4.36 -30.74
C ALA A 330 -18.09 5.52 -31.21
N ALA A 331 -19.32 5.63 -30.72
CA ALA A 331 -20.21 6.76 -31.04
C ALA A 331 -19.61 8.09 -30.55
N LEU A 332 -19.06 8.14 -29.34
CA LEU A 332 -18.36 9.33 -28.82
C LEU A 332 -17.16 9.70 -29.69
N VAL A 333 -16.35 8.73 -30.10
CA VAL A 333 -15.18 8.94 -30.97
C VAL A 333 -15.60 9.41 -32.36
N LEU A 334 -16.61 8.78 -32.96
CA LEU A 334 -17.14 9.17 -34.27
C LEU A 334 -17.73 10.58 -34.23
N LEU A 335 -18.43 10.94 -33.16
CA LEU A 335 -18.94 12.29 -32.95
C LEU A 335 -17.78 13.29 -32.84
N GLY A 336 -16.77 13.00 -32.03
CA GLY A 336 -15.57 13.83 -31.92
C GLY A 336 -14.91 14.06 -33.28
N LEU A 337 -14.60 12.97 -34.01
CA LEU A 337 -14.02 13.03 -35.35
C LEU A 337 -14.90 13.78 -36.36
N ALA A 338 -16.21 13.58 -36.33
CA ALA A 338 -17.15 14.26 -37.22
C ALA A 338 -17.19 15.76 -36.95
N VAL A 339 -17.27 16.16 -35.68
CA VAL A 339 -17.31 17.58 -35.30
C VAL A 339 -15.97 18.26 -35.56
N THR A 340 -14.83 17.59 -35.33
CA THR A 340 -13.50 18.10 -35.73
C THR A 340 -13.41 18.31 -37.24
N LYS A 341 -14.00 17.40 -38.04
CA LYS A 341 -14.03 17.52 -39.50
C LYS A 341 -14.99 18.62 -39.99
N LEU A 342 -16.12 18.83 -39.31
CA LEU A 342 -17.14 19.84 -39.64
C LEU A 342 -16.74 21.26 -39.23
N HIS A 343 -16.06 21.43 -38.10
CA HIS A 343 -15.58 22.75 -37.64
C HIS A 343 -14.36 23.26 -38.41
N GLY A 344 -13.87 22.53 -39.42
CA GLY A 344 -13.01 23.02 -40.51
C GLY A 344 -11.60 23.49 -40.14
N GLU A 345 -11.33 23.82 -38.88
CA GLU A 345 -10.09 24.46 -38.45
C GLU A 345 -9.71 23.98 -37.05
N ARG A 346 -8.92 22.90 -36.99
CA ARG A 346 -7.91 22.63 -35.95
C ARG A 346 -7.29 21.23 -36.01
N ASN A 347 -7.43 20.51 -37.13
CA ASN A 347 -6.34 19.61 -37.51
C ASN A 347 -5.08 20.47 -37.61
N ALA A 348 -4.14 20.27 -36.69
CA ALA A 348 -2.87 20.94 -36.64
C ALA A 348 -2.14 20.80 -37.98
N THR A 349 -2.38 21.73 -38.89
CA THR A 349 -1.54 22.05 -40.05
C THR A 349 -1.91 23.44 -40.59
N PHE A 350 -1.91 24.42 -39.68
CA PHE A 350 -1.79 25.87 -39.92
C PHE A 350 -2.85 26.50 -40.85
N THR A 351 -3.53 27.54 -40.37
CA THR A 351 -4.26 28.47 -41.25
C THR A 351 -3.29 29.06 -42.28
N LYS A 352 -3.81 29.45 -43.46
CA LYS A 352 -2.98 30.05 -44.54
C LYS A 352 -2.30 31.36 -44.10
N GLU A 353 -2.83 32.04 -43.08
CA GLU A 353 -2.25 33.26 -42.52
C GLU A 353 -1.11 32.96 -41.54
N ASP A 354 -1.22 31.90 -40.73
CA ASP A 354 -0.12 31.45 -39.86
C ASP A 354 1.08 30.92 -40.67
N LYS A 355 0.82 30.30 -41.84
CA LYS A 355 1.90 29.89 -42.78
C LYS A 355 2.72 31.07 -43.30
N ARG A 356 2.17 32.29 -43.37
CA ARG A 356 2.90 33.48 -43.79
C ARG A 356 3.71 34.11 -42.65
N HIS A 357 3.24 34.04 -41.40
CA HIS A 357 3.97 34.57 -40.24
C HIS A 357 5.07 33.61 -39.71
N VAL A 358 4.87 32.29 -39.80
CA VAL A 358 5.83 31.28 -39.26
C VAL A 358 6.94 30.92 -40.26
N ALA A 359 6.71 31.11 -41.56
CA ALA A 359 7.73 30.91 -42.60
C ALA A 359 8.88 31.94 -42.52
N ALA A 360 8.75 32.98 -41.71
CA ALA A 360 9.73 34.05 -41.63
C ALA A 360 10.86 33.82 -40.61
N THR A 361 10.87 32.80 -39.71
CA THR A 361 11.99 32.75 -38.73
C THR A 361 12.45 31.47 -38.00
N ARG A 362 11.85 30.26 -38.05
CA ARG A 362 12.50 29.06 -37.41
C ARG A 362 12.27 27.72 -38.13
N ARG A 363 13.35 26.95 -38.31
CA ARG A 363 13.38 25.58 -38.86
C ARG A 363 12.51 24.65 -38.01
N ARG A 364 11.53 23.97 -38.62
CA ARG A 364 10.65 23.00 -37.95
C ARG A 364 11.49 21.88 -37.28
N LYS A 365 11.33 21.71 -35.97
CA LYS A 365 12.01 20.70 -35.15
C LYS A 365 11.24 19.38 -35.08
N THR A 366 11.96 18.27 -34.84
CA THR A 366 11.40 16.96 -34.51
C THR A 366 11.51 16.71 -33.00
N ILE A 367 10.38 16.44 -32.34
CA ILE A 367 10.30 16.19 -30.88
C ILE A 367 9.88 14.73 -30.66
N LEU A 368 10.67 13.96 -29.92
CA LEU A 368 10.35 12.61 -29.49
C LEU A 368 9.77 12.66 -28.07
N VAL A 369 8.62 12.01 -27.87
CA VAL A 369 8.04 11.77 -26.54
C VAL A 369 7.98 10.26 -26.31
N THR A 370 8.66 9.76 -25.28
CA THR A 370 8.56 8.34 -24.87
C THR A 370 7.49 8.18 -23.79
N GLY A 371 6.98 6.96 -23.57
CA GLY A 371 5.98 6.69 -22.53
C GLY A 371 4.57 7.20 -22.88
N VAL A 372 4.26 7.30 -24.17
CA VAL A 372 2.97 7.82 -24.69
C VAL A 372 1.79 6.86 -24.45
N SER A 373 2.02 5.67 -23.91
CA SER A 373 0.95 4.83 -23.35
C SER A 373 0.33 5.43 -22.10
N MET A 374 1.13 6.17 -21.32
CA MET A 374 0.71 6.82 -20.08
C MET A 374 0.10 8.19 -20.37
N THR A 375 -0.87 8.60 -19.56
CA THR A 375 -1.54 9.90 -19.68
C THR A 375 -0.54 11.06 -19.66
N LYS A 376 0.52 10.98 -18.85
CA LYS A 376 1.57 12.00 -18.81
C LYS A 376 2.22 12.29 -20.17
N GLY A 377 2.62 11.24 -20.90
CA GLY A 377 3.30 11.37 -22.19
C GLY A 377 2.33 11.81 -23.28
N LEU A 378 1.11 11.28 -23.25
CA LEU A 378 0.05 11.67 -24.18
C LEU A 378 -0.36 13.14 -24.01
N THR A 379 -0.51 13.63 -22.77
CA THR A 379 -0.82 15.04 -22.48
C THR A 379 0.26 15.98 -23.01
N ILE A 380 1.54 15.67 -22.76
CA ILE A 380 2.66 16.48 -23.25
C ILE A 380 2.69 16.48 -24.78
N ALA A 381 2.53 15.32 -25.42
CA ALA A 381 2.50 15.21 -26.87
C ALA A 381 1.35 16.02 -27.49
N ARG A 382 0.13 15.94 -26.93
CA ARG A 382 -1.04 16.71 -27.37
C ARG A 382 -0.81 18.21 -27.23
N ASN A 383 -0.34 18.67 -26.07
CA ASN A 383 -0.10 20.10 -25.83
C ASN A 383 0.95 20.66 -26.81
N LEU A 384 2.05 19.94 -27.06
CA LEU A 384 3.07 20.34 -28.03
C LEU A 384 2.54 20.35 -29.47
N ALA A 385 1.74 19.35 -29.86
CA ALA A 385 1.17 19.28 -31.20
C ALA A 385 0.12 20.36 -31.47
N GLN A 386 -0.69 20.70 -30.45
CA GLN A 386 -1.74 21.72 -30.56
C GLN A 386 -1.19 23.15 -30.57
N HIS A 387 -0.05 23.39 -29.93
CA HIS A 387 0.44 24.75 -29.68
C HIS A 387 1.80 25.07 -30.34
N THR A 388 2.36 24.16 -31.14
CA THR A 388 3.66 24.39 -31.81
C THR A 388 3.66 23.89 -33.26
N PRO A 389 4.52 24.43 -34.14
CA PRO A 389 4.70 23.93 -35.52
C PRO A 389 5.49 22.63 -35.62
N HIS A 390 5.96 22.08 -34.51
CA HIS A 390 6.94 21.01 -34.51
C HIS A 390 6.33 19.65 -34.87
N ARG A 391 7.18 18.75 -35.33
CA ARG A 391 6.78 17.38 -35.64
C ARG A 391 6.95 16.55 -34.36
N ILE A 392 5.84 16.06 -33.80
CA ILE A 392 5.87 15.21 -32.62
C ILE A 392 5.86 13.74 -33.07
N ILE A 393 6.81 12.95 -32.57
CA ILE A 393 6.85 11.50 -32.73
C ILE A 393 6.77 10.85 -31.34
N GLY A 394 6.16 9.68 -31.27
CA GLY A 394 5.91 8.96 -30.03
C GLY A 394 6.65 7.64 -30.00
N ALA A 395 7.06 7.19 -28.83
CA ALA A 395 7.58 5.84 -28.66
C ALA A 395 7.15 5.20 -27.33
N ASP A 396 6.97 3.88 -27.34
CA ASP A 396 6.59 3.12 -26.15
C ASP A 396 6.96 1.63 -26.30
N ILE A 397 7.06 0.88 -25.20
CA ILE A 397 7.33 -0.57 -25.22
C ILE A 397 6.16 -1.37 -25.81
N SER A 398 4.93 -0.90 -25.59
CA SER A 398 3.72 -1.61 -26.01
C SER A 398 3.28 -1.23 -27.41
N ALA A 399 3.28 -2.18 -28.34
CA ALA A 399 2.75 -1.99 -29.70
C ALA A 399 1.28 -1.53 -29.74
N LEU A 400 0.53 -1.76 -28.66
CA LEU A 400 -0.87 -1.39 -28.48
C LEU A 400 -1.03 -0.10 -27.65
N SER A 401 0.04 0.66 -27.45
CA SER A 401 0.03 1.93 -26.72
C SER A 401 -1.12 2.84 -27.20
N PRO A 402 -2.00 3.33 -26.30
CA PRO A 402 -3.09 4.23 -26.67
C PRO A 402 -2.60 5.49 -27.41
N GLY A 403 -1.45 6.03 -27.02
CA GLY A 403 -0.85 7.19 -27.67
C GLY A 403 -0.50 6.96 -29.15
N ARG A 404 -0.26 5.71 -29.58
CA ARG A 404 -0.04 5.37 -31.00
C ARG A 404 -1.17 5.86 -31.91
N PHE A 405 -2.40 5.91 -31.39
CA PHE A 405 -3.59 6.28 -32.14
C PHE A 405 -3.93 7.77 -32.03
N SER A 406 -3.11 8.55 -31.33
CA SER A 406 -3.30 9.98 -31.16
C SER A 406 -2.98 10.74 -32.45
N SER A 407 -3.85 11.67 -32.83
CA SER A 407 -3.62 12.60 -33.94
C SER A 407 -2.44 13.56 -33.68
N ALA A 408 -2.02 13.71 -32.41
CA ALA A 408 -0.85 14.49 -32.03
C ALA A 408 0.47 13.81 -32.43
N ILE A 409 0.47 12.49 -32.63
CA ILE A 409 1.68 11.70 -32.90
C ILE A 409 1.81 11.43 -34.40
N SER A 410 2.78 12.09 -35.05
CA SER A 410 3.00 11.93 -36.50
C SER A 410 3.58 10.57 -36.89
N LYS A 411 4.31 9.93 -35.97
CA LYS A 411 4.91 8.60 -36.17
C LYS A 411 5.15 7.95 -34.82
N TYR A 412 4.83 6.66 -34.74
CA TYR A 412 4.99 5.85 -33.54
C TYR A 412 6.09 4.81 -33.70
N TYR A 413 6.89 4.60 -32.65
CA TYR A 413 7.95 3.61 -32.57
C TYR A 413 7.73 2.67 -31.38
N ARG A 414 7.93 1.37 -31.60
CA ARG A 414 7.99 0.40 -30.52
C ARG A 414 9.42 0.34 -29.98
N LEU A 415 9.56 0.44 -28.67
CA LEU A 415 10.82 0.24 -27.95
C LEU A 415 10.96 -1.22 -27.54
N GLU A 416 12.21 -1.67 -27.40
CA GLU A 416 12.47 -2.96 -26.75
C GLU A 416 12.11 -2.88 -25.26
N THR A 417 11.89 -4.03 -24.61
CA THR A 417 11.57 -4.04 -23.16
C THR A 417 12.87 -4.22 -22.38
N PRO A 418 13.17 -3.39 -21.36
CA PRO A 418 14.32 -3.64 -20.49
C PRO A 418 14.11 -4.98 -19.77
N SER A 419 15.07 -5.91 -19.91
CA SER A 419 14.95 -7.29 -19.41
C SER A 419 16.08 -7.64 -18.45
N GLY A 420 15.76 -7.75 -17.15
CA GLY A 420 16.71 -8.22 -16.14
C GLY A 420 18.00 -7.37 -16.13
N ASP A 421 19.15 -8.03 -16.26
CA ASP A 421 20.48 -7.41 -16.20
C ASP A 421 20.94 -6.79 -17.53
N ASP A 422 20.18 -6.94 -18.63
CA ASP A 422 20.54 -6.41 -19.95
C ASP A 422 19.54 -5.33 -20.42
N ALA A 423 19.94 -4.08 -20.23
CA ALA A 423 19.20 -2.89 -20.66
C ALA A 423 19.65 -2.32 -22.01
N GLU A 424 20.72 -2.87 -22.62
CA GLU A 424 21.30 -2.33 -23.86
C GLU A 424 20.29 -2.29 -25.01
N PRO A 425 19.45 -3.31 -25.25
CA PRO A 425 18.46 -3.27 -26.34
C PRO A 425 17.45 -2.12 -26.21
N TYR A 426 17.07 -1.76 -24.98
CA TYR A 426 16.17 -0.64 -24.72
C TYR A 426 16.85 0.69 -25.06
N ILE A 427 18.07 0.90 -24.55
CA ILE A 427 18.89 2.10 -24.79
C ILE A 427 19.12 2.29 -26.29
N ASP A 428 19.55 1.23 -26.97
CA ASP A 428 19.82 1.23 -28.42
C ASP A 428 18.56 1.54 -29.23
N SER A 429 17.41 1.04 -28.81
CA SER A 429 16.15 1.33 -29.50
C SER A 429 15.84 2.84 -29.51
N ILE A 430 16.08 3.55 -28.39
CA ILE A 430 15.87 5.01 -28.31
C ILE A 430 16.93 5.77 -29.11
N LEU A 431 18.21 5.41 -28.94
CA LEU A 431 19.32 6.03 -29.69
C LEU A 431 19.11 5.90 -31.20
N SER A 432 18.67 4.73 -31.66
CA SER A 432 18.39 4.48 -33.08
C SER A 432 17.29 5.42 -33.63
N ILE A 433 16.24 5.68 -32.84
CA ILE A 433 15.16 6.61 -33.22
C ILE A 433 15.68 8.05 -33.26
N ILE A 434 16.42 8.47 -32.23
CA ILE A 434 17.01 9.81 -32.15
C ILE A 434 17.87 10.10 -33.40
N GLN A 435 18.70 9.13 -33.79
CA GLN A 435 19.55 9.24 -34.97
C GLN A 435 18.73 9.21 -36.28
N LYS A 436 17.83 8.23 -36.44
CA LYS A 436 17.05 8.00 -37.67
C LYS A 436 16.12 9.16 -38.00
N GLU A 437 15.44 9.70 -37.00
CA GLU A 437 14.47 10.79 -37.16
C GLU A 437 15.07 12.18 -36.98
N LYS A 438 16.38 12.26 -36.68
CA LYS A 438 17.11 13.52 -36.41
C LYS A 438 16.42 14.35 -35.33
N VAL A 439 16.07 13.72 -34.22
CA VAL A 439 15.30 14.31 -33.11
C VAL A 439 16.03 15.52 -32.52
N ASP A 440 15.41 16.70 -32.50
CA ASP A 440 15.96 17.92 -31.89
C ASP A 440 15.76 17.95 -30.37
N LEU A 441 14.60 17.46 -29.90
CA LEU A 441 14.23 17.41 -28.49
C LEU A 441 13.68 16.03 -28.16
N TRP A 442 14.23 15.38 -27.14
CA TRP A 442 13.61 14.20 -26.54
C TRP A 442 13.03 14.56 -25.18
N ILE A 443 11.79 14.12 -24.91
CA ILE A 443 11.11 14.27 -23.62
C ILE A 443 10.82 12.88 -23.11
N SER A 444 11.44 12.50 -21.98
CA SER A 444 11.13 11.21 -21.38
C SER A 444 9.90 11.29 -20.48
N CYS A 445 8.99 10.33 -20.66
CA CYS A 445 7.90 10.08 -19.72
C CYS A 445 7.81 8.59 -19.35
N SER A 446 8.93 7.87 -19.47
CA SER A 446 9.01 6.40 -19.32
C SER A 446 8.69 5.91 -17.89
N SER A 447 8.58 4.59 -17.73
CA SER A 447 8.25 3.96 -16.45
C SER A 447 9.44 4.03 -15.47
N VAL A 448 9.18 3.75 -14.18
CA VAL A 448 10.21 3.72 -13.12
C VAL A 448 11.37 2.78 -13.47
N VAL A 449 11.08 1.67 -14.15
CA VAL A 449 12.05 0.61 -14.47
C VAL A 449 13.08 1.03 -15.52
N ALA A 450 12.89 2.18 -16.18
CA ALA A 450 13.75 2.66 -17.27
C ALA A 450 14.41 4.00 -16.99
N ALA A 451 14.29 4.54 -15.77
CA ALA A 451 14.67 5.93 -15.48
C ALA A 451 16.19 6.15 -15.52
N VAL A 452 16.97 5.16 -15.07
CA VAL A 452 18.45 5.21 -15.07
C VAL A 452 18.97 5.05 -16.50
N GLU A 453 18.40 4.10 -17.24
CA GLU A 453 18.67 3.81 -18.64
C GLU A 453 18.38 5.04 -19.52
N ASP A 454 17.25 5.72 -19.27
CA ASP A 454 16.90 6.95 -19.95
C ASP A 454 17.94 8.05 -19.70
N GLY A 455 18.53 8.11 -18.49
CA GLY A 455 19.64 9.01 -18.18
C GLY A 455 20.90 8.70 -19.00
N GLN A 456 21.25 7.42 -19.13
CA GLN A 456 22.38 6.98 -19.97
C GLN A 456 22.16 7.37 -21.45
N VAL A 457 20.93 7.26 -21.96
CA VAL A 457 20.59 7.70 -23.32
C VAL A 457 20.86 9.19 -23.49
N VAL A 458 20.58 10.05 -22.49
CA VAL A 458 20.88 11.49 -22.57
C VAL A 458 22.37 11.72 -22.83
N ARG A 459 23.22 11.13 -22.00
CA ARG A 459 24.68 11.28 -22.11
C ARG A 459 25.18 10.83 -23.49
N ILE A 460 24.75 9.66 -23.95
CA ILE A 460 25.20 9.08 -25.23
C ILE A 460 24.66 9.90 -26.42
N ALA A 461 23.39 10.29 -26.41
CA ALA A 461 22.75 11.03 -27.49
C ALA A 461 23.32 12.45 -27.63
N GLU A 462 23.61 13.14 -26.53
CA GLU A 462 24.26 14.45 -26.53
C GLU A 462 25.67 14.38 -27.13
N GLN A 463 26.46 13.37 -26.73
CA GLN A 463 27.80 13.15 -27.27
C GLN A 463 27.75 12.87 -28.78
N GLN A 464 26.90 11.94 -29.22
CA GLN A 464 26.76 11.60 -30.65
C GLN A 464 26.24 12.79 -31.47
N ALA A 465 25.36 13.62 -30.92
CA ALA A 465 24.89 14.82 -31.58
C ALA A 465 26.01 15.85 -31.73
N LYS A 466 26.82 16.06 -30.68
CA LYS A 466 27.97 16.97 -30.67
C LYS A 466 29.03 16.56 -31.70
N GLU A 467 29.41 15.29 -31.74
CA GLU A 467 30.36 14.74 -32.70
C GLU A 467 29.91 14.93 -34.16
N ARG A 468 28.59 14.91 -34.40
CA ARG A 468 27.98 15.12 -35.71
C ARG A 468 27.61 16.58 -36.00
N GLY A 469 28.00 17.53 -35.13
CA GLY A 469 27.70 18.96 -35.30
C GLY A 469 26.20 19.30 -35.27
N ARG A 470 25.39 18.49 -34.59
CA ARG A 470 23.93 18.60 -34.54
C ARG A 470 23.47 19.13 -33.17
N SER A 471 22.45 20.00 -33.17
CA SER A 471 21.77 20.39 -31.94
C SER A 471 20.80 19.28 -31.51
N PHE A 472 20.98 18.80 -30.29
CA PHE A 472 20.08 17.88 -29.59
C PHE A 472 19.91 18.37 -28.15
N GLN A 473 18.71 18.25 -27.61
CA GLN A 473 18.38 18.55 -26.23
C GLN A 473 17.49 17.44 -25.67
N ALA A 474 17.54 17.22 -24.37
CA ALA A 474 16.67 16.30 -23.67
C ALA A 474 16.01 16.95 -22.46
N VAL A 475 14.73 16.65 -22.23
CA VAL A 475 14.07 16.80 -20.93
C VAL A 475 14.07 15.42 -20.28
N GLN A 476 15.20 15.12 -19.67
CA GLN A 476 15.47 13.91 -18.88
C GLN A 476 16.76 14.17 -18.12
N PHE A 477 16.76 13.84 -16.82
CA PHE A 477 17.96 13.94 -16.01
C PHE A 477 18.96 12.83 -16.38
N ARG A 478 20.25 13.11 -16.21
CA ARG A 478 21.32 12.12 -16.38
C ARG A 478 21.29 11.08 -15.25
N GLU A 479 21.95 9.95 -15.51
CA GLU A 479 21.96 8.79 -14.61
C GLU A 479 22.38 9.14 -13.18
N ASP A 480 23.39 10.01 -13.01
CA ASP A 480 23.90 10.45 -11.71
C ASP A 480 22.86 11.21 -10.88
N VAL A 481 22.08 12.08 -11.54
CA VAL A 481 20.98 12.80 -10.92
C VAL A 481 19.85 11.83 -10.58
N VAL A 482 19.47 10.96 -11.50
CA VAL A 482 18.38 9.99 -11.26
C VAL A 482 18.69 9.08 -10.07
N GLU A 483 19.90 8.52 -10.00
CA GLU A 483 20.35 7.68 -8.89
C GLU A 483 20.35 8.43 -7.56
N LYS A 484 20.87 9.66 -7.54
CA LYS A 484 20.91 10.51 -6.34
C LYS A 484 19.53 10.79 -5.76
N PHE A 485 18.52 11.04 -6.61
CA PHE A 485 17.16 11.36 -6.17
C PHE A 485 16.27 10.14 -5.95
N HIS A 486 16.58 8.99 -6.56
CA HIS A 486 15.81 7.76 -6.40
C HIS A 486 16.12 7.02 -5.08
N GLU A 487 17.38 7.06 -4.64
CA GLU A 487 17.79 6.47 -3.36
C GLU A 487 17.35 7.37 -2.19
N LYS A 488 16.46 6.86 -1.34
CA LYS A 488 15.80 7.64 -0.27
C LYS A 488 16.80 8.30 0.69
N ASP A 489 17.87 7.61 1.06
CA ASP A 489 18.84 8.14 2.02
C ASP A 489 19.68 9.26 1.40
N LYS A 490 20.24 9.03 0.20
CA LYS A 490 20.99 10.05 -0.57
C LYS A 490 20.14 11.28 -0.86
N PHE A 491 18.85 11.07 -1.14
CA PHE A 491 17.90 12.14 -1.36
C PHE A 491 17.75 13.03 -0.12
N ILE A 492 17.47 12.45 1.05
CA ILE A 492 17.28 13.21 2.29
C ILE A 492 18.55 13.94 2.71
N GLU A 493 19.71 13.28 2.67
CA GLU A 493 21.02 13.91 2.96
C GLU A 493 21.29 15.11 2.04
N TYR A 494 20.95 14.97 0.75
CA TYR A 494 21.10 16.06 -0.20
C TYR A 494 20.17 17.24 0.12
N ILE A 495 18.88 17.00 0.40
CA ILE A 495 17.96 18.08 0.75
C ILE A 495 18.41 18.79 2.03
N GLU A 496 18.89 18.04 3.03
CA GLU A 496 19.45 18.61 4.26
C GLU A 496 20.65 19.51 3.97
N SER A 497 21.55 19.10 3.06
CA SER A 497 22.72 19.89 2.65
C SER A 497 22.36 21.25 2.02
N LEU A 498 21.14 21.39 1.48
CA LEU A 498 20.63 22.66 0.92
C LEU A 498 20.03 23.58 1.98
N GLY A 499 19.97 23.15 3.24
CA GLY A 499 19.29 23.86 4.33
C GLY A 499 17.77 23.81 4.23
N LEU A 500 17.22 22.86 3.47
CA LEU A 500 15.78 22.68 3.28
C LEU A 500 15.20 21.77 4.38
N PRO A 501 13.89 21.90 4.70
CA PRO A 501 13.27 21.07 5.71
C PRO A 501 13.28 19.59 5.30
N VAL A 502 13.85 18.75 6.14
CA VAL A 502 13.78 17.28 6.05
C VAL A 502 13.16 16.71 7.32
N PRO A 503 12.55 15.52 7.27
CA PRO A 503 12.22 14.79 8.48
C PRO A 503 13.50 14.60 9.30
N GLU A 504 13.47 14.90 10.60
CA GLU A 504 14.63 14.69 11.45
C GLU A 504 15.07 13.23 11.38
N SER A 505 16.32 13.01 10.95
CA SER A 505 16.81 11.70 10.55
C SER A 505 18.22 11.51 11.12
N HIS A 506 18.46 10.43 11.86
CA HIS A 506 19.76 10.11 12.44
C HIS A 506 20.20 8.71 12.01
N ARG A 507 21.37 8.63 11.35
CA ARG A 507 22.01 7.34 11.08
C ARG A 507 22.66 6.84 12.37
N CYS A 508 22.23 5.68 12.84
CA CYS A 508 22.69 5.05 14.05
C CYS A 508 23.51 3.80 13.70
N THR A 509 24.78 3.82 14.07
CA THR A 509 25.72 2.69 14.04
C THR A 509 25.97 2.12 15.43
N ASP A 510 25.45 2.76 16.48
CA ASP A 510 25.39 2.25 17.85
C ASP A 510 24.03 2.55 18.49
N ALA A 511 23.57 1.68 19.39
CA ALA A 511 22.34 1.88 20.14
C ALA A 511 22.33 3.16 20.99
N SER A 512 23.49 3.61 21.49
CA SER A 512 23.61 4.86 22.25
C SER A 512 23.24 6.08 21.42
N GLU A 513 23.56 6.08 20.13
CA GLU A 513 23.28 7.22 19.23
C GLU A 513 21.78 7.44 19.08
N ALA A 514 21.01 6.36 18.86
CA ALA A 514 19.55 6.42 18.82
C ALA A 514 18.95 6.80 20.19
N LEU A 515 19.52 6.25 21.28
CA LEU A 515 19.03 6.54 22.62
C LEU A 515 19.24 7.98 23.03
N ASP A 516 20.38 8.58 22.68
CA ASP A 516 20.66 9.97 23.01
C ASP A 516 19.61 10.91 22.44
N VAL A 517 19.15 10.67 21.20
CA VAL A 517 18.09 11.45 20.56
C VAL A 517 16.75 11.22 21.27
N LEU A 518 16.36 9.96 21.44
CA LEU A 518 15.07 9.59 22.02
C LEU A 518 14.91 10.00 23.48
N MET A 519 16.00 9.92 24.26
CA MET A 519 16.03 10.36 25.64
C MET A 519 15.92 11.88 25.72
N ARG A 520 16.61 12.65 24.88
CA ARG A 520 16.45 14.12 24.85
C ARG A 520 14.99 14.52 24.62
N GLU A 521 14.29 13.84 23.72
CA GLU A 521 12.87 14.12 23.45
C GLU A 521 11.94 13.72 24.61
N LEU A 522 12.26 12.66 25.36
CA LEU A 522 11.54 12.30 26.60
C LEU A 522 11.71 13.34 27.71
N HIS A 523 12.90 13.94 27.84
CA HIS A 523 13.22 14.96 28.84
C HIS A 523 12.77 16.37 28.46
N ARG A 524 12.25 16.56 27.24
CA ARG A 524 11.74 17.85 26.76
C ARG A 524 10.50 18.26 27.55
N THR A 525 10.56 19.39 28.27
CA THR A 525 9.45 19.92 29.06
C THR A 525 8.30 20.36 28.14
N PRO A 526 7.05 19.91 28.36
CA PRO A 526 5.92 20.38 27.55
C PRO A 526 5.71 21.89 27.76
N THR A 527 5.75 22.66 26.67
CA THR A 527 5.34 24.08 26.71
C THR A 527 3.85 24.19 27.07
N LYS A 528 3.51 25.05 28.04
CA LYS A 528 2.12 25.28 28.50
C LYS A 528 1.17 25.48 27.31
N GLY A 529 0.16 24.62 27.20
CA GLY A 529 -0.97 24.78 26.27
C GLY A 529 -1.07 23.76 25.12
N ARG A 530 -0.12 22.82 24.95
CA ARG A 530 -0.24 21.71 23.99
C ARG A 530 -0.18 20.37 24.72
N GLN A 531 -1.27 19.60 24.65
CA GLN A 531 -1.43 18.37 25.44
C GLN A 531 -0.68 17.15 24.87
N ASP A 532 -0.07 17.23 23.70
CA ASP A 532 0.78 16.14 23.16
C ASP A 532 1.71 16.67 22.04
N SER A 533 2.90 17.17 22.37
CA SER A 533 3.84 17.71 21.36
C SER A 533 5.23 17.09 21.40
N ARG A 534 5.36 15.84 21.86
CA ARG A 534 6.62 15.11 21.75
C ARG A 534 6.76 14.58 20.34
N ARG A 535 7.93 14.76 19.72
CA ARG A 535 8.19 14.17 18.40
C ARG A 535 8.18 12.66 18.52
N LYS A 536 7.59 12.01 17.52
CA LYS A 536 7.65 10.57 17.36
C LYS A 536 8.64 10.21 16.26
N PHE A 537 9.23 9.04 16.36
CA PHE A 537 10.24 8.51 15.47
C PHE A 537 9.92 7.06 15.13
N ILE A 538 10.44 6.59 14.00
CA ILE A 538 10.44 5.21 13.55
C ILE A 538 11.87 4.78 13.28
N MET A 539 12.17 3.50 13.49
CA MET A 539 13.47 2.91 13.17
C MET A 539 13.38 2.10 11.89
N LYS A 540 14.29 2.37 10.94
CA LYS A 540 14.39 1.67 9.66
C LYS A 540 15.79 1.11 9.47
N PRO A 541 15.99 -0.15 9.06
CA PRO A 541 17.32 -0.63 8.64
C PRO A 541 17.78 0.11 7.37
N ILE A 542 19.08 0.38 7.26
CA ILE A 542 19.69 1.02 6.07
C ILE A 542 20.14 -0.03 5.02
N GLY A 543 20.07 -1.33 5.36
CA GLY A 543 20.44 -2.45 4.49
C GLY A 543 19.30 -3.41 4.12
N VAL A 544 19.67 -4.49 3.42
CA VAL A 544 18.75 -5.57 2.96
C VAL A 544 18.49 -6.60 4.05
N ASP A 545 18.23 -6.16 5.28
CA ASP A 545 17.83 -7.05 6.38
C ASP A 545 16.30 -7.12 6.45
N ASP A 546 15.73 -8.20 5.90
CA ASP A 546 14.29 -8.46 5.84
C ASP A 546 13.64 -8.54 7.24
N LYS A 547 14.44 -8.74 8.30
CA LYS A 547 13.96 -8.84 9.69
C LYS A 547 13.56 -7.49 10.28
N ALA A 548 14.25 -6.42 9.89
CA ALA A 548 14.01 -5.07 10.38
C ALA A 548 12.95 -4.30 9.56
N ARG A 549 12.54 -4.81 8.38
CA ARG A 549 11.37 -4.33 7.62
C ARG A 549 10.05 -4.51 8.38
N ASN A 550 9.94 -5.57 9.19
CA ASN A 550 8.73 -5.91 9.95
C ASN A 550 8.45 -4.96 11.13
N ASN A 551 9.45 -4.17 11.57
CA ASN A 551 9.39 -3.27 12.72
C ASN A 551 9.33 -1.76 12.34
N MET A 552 9.23 -1.44 11.04
CA MET A 552 9.33 -0.07 10.52
C MET A 552 8.23 0.89 10.98
N MET A 553 7.18 0.42 11.65
CA MET A 553 6.04 1.22 12.12
C MET A 553 6.00 1.41 13.65
N THR A 554 7.00 0.92 14.39
CA THR A 554 7.07 1.13 15.84
C THR A 554 7.38 2.60 16.15
N LEU A 555 6.44 3.27 16.83
CA LEU A 555 6.56 4.68 17.20
C LEU A 555 7.35 4.85 18.51
N LEU A 556 8.47 5.56 18.43
CA LEU A 556 9.38 5.88 19.52
C LEU A 556 9.37 7.40 19.81
N PRO A 557 9.79 7.85 21.00
CA PRO A 557 10.05 7.05 22.19
C PRO A 557 8.74 6.48 22.78
N PHE A 558 8.84 5.37 23.51
CA PHE A 558 7.74 4.84 24.31
C PHE A 558 7.45 5.72 25.51
N GLN A 559 6.40 5.39 26.28
CA GLN A 559 6.00 6.20 27.44
C GLN A 559 7.10 6.27 28.52
N THR A 560 7.91 5.23 28.65
CA THR A 560 8.98 5.18 29.66
C THR A 560 10.37 5.17 28.99
N PRO A 561 11.36 5.87 29.58
CA PRO A 561 12.75 5.78 29.16
C PRO A 561 13.28 4.33 29.14
N LYS A 562 12.91 3.53 30.15
CA LYS A 562 13.35 2.14 30.28
C LYS A 562 12.89 1.28 29.09
N ALA A 563 11.60 1.31 28.74
CA ALA A 563 11.07 0.56 27.61
C ALA A 563 11.70 1.01 26.27
N THR A 564 11.94 2.32 26.11
CA THR A 564 12.62 2.86 24.92
C THR A 564 14.05 2.33 24.81
N ALA A 565 14.78 2.27 25.94
CA ALA A 565 16.15 1.75 25.99
C ALA A 565 16.25 0.25 25.72
N GLU A 566 15.32 -0.54 26.26
CA GLU A 566 15.25 -1.97 26.01
C GLU A 566 14.97 -2.26 24.52
N TYR A 567 14.00 -1.56 23.94
CA TYR A 567 13.69 -1.69 22.51
C TYR A 567 14.86 -1.27 21.61
N ILE A 568 15.50 -0.13 21.84
CA ILE A 568 16.62 0.28 20.97
C ILE A 568 17.81 -0.68 21.06
N ARG A 569 18.14 -1.15 22.26
CA ARG A 569 19.17 -2.18 22.44
C ARG A 569 18.79 -3.49 21.76
N SER A 570 17.48 -3.74 21.56
CA SER A 570 17.01 -4.94 20.90
C SER A 570 17.33 -5.05 19.42
N LEU A 571 17.54 -3.91 18.76
CA LEU A 571 17.68 -3.83 17.31
C LEU A 571 19.08 -4.23 16.81
N ASN A 572 19.99 -4.62 17.71
CA ASN A 572 21.38 -5.01 17.38
C ASN A 572 22.08 -3.99 16.45
N ILE A 573 21.89 -2.70 16.73
CA ILE A 573 22.45 -1.61 15.94
C ILE A 573 23.97 -1.66 16.03
N SER A 574 24.63 -1.76 14.87
CA SER A 574 26.09 -1.82 14.78
C SER A 574 26.57 -1.17 13.47
N LYS A 575 27.89 -1.07 13.28
CA LYS A 575 28.47 -0.59 12.00
C LYS A 575 28.09 -1.49 10.81
N ASP A 576 27.98 -2.80 11.05
CA ASP A 576 27.62 -3.80 10.03
C ASP A 576 26.09 -3.96 9.89
N ASN A 577 25.32 -3.47 10.85
CA ASN A 577 23.85 -3.42 10.82
C ASN A 577 23.33 -2.02 11.23
N PRO A 578 23.50 -1.00 10.36
CA PRO A 578 23.12 0.37 10.68
C PRO A 578 21.61 0.58 10.52
N PHE A 579 21.05 1.44 11.37
CA PHE A 579 19.66 1.86 11.31
C PHE A 579 19.53 3.36 11.11
N GLN A 580 18.40 3.78 10.57
CA GLN A 580 17.94 5.14 10.41
C GLN A 580 16.81 5.39 11.42
N LEU A 581 17.07 6.26 12.41
CA LEU A 581 16.04 6.82 13.28
C LEU A 581 15.43 8.02 12.57
N GLN A 582 14.19 7.91 12.10
CA GLN A 582 13.52 8.94 11.33
C GLN A 582 12.27 9.46 12.05
N GLN A 583 12.05 10.77 12.03
CA GLN A 583 10.83 11.39 12.53
C GLN A 583 9.59 10.80 11.85
N PHE A 584 8.61 10.39 12.66
CA PHE A 584 7.29 10.04 12.19
C PHE A 584 6.47 11.32 11.99
N ILE A 585 5.99 11.51 10.77
CA ILE A 585 5.22 12.68 10.37
C ILE A 585 3.76 12.27 10.20
N LYS A 586 2.86 12.91 10.95
CA LYS A 586 1.42 12.67 10.85
C LYS A 586 0.78 13.81 10.07
N GLY A 587 0.39 13.55 8.83
CA GLY A 587 -0.10 14.60 7.95
C GLY A 587 -0.77 14.09 6.67
N ASN A 588 -1.36 15.03 5.94
CA ASN A 588 -1.88 14.79 4.59
C ASN A 588 -0.72 14.71 3.60
N GLU A 589 -0.86 13.86 2.58
CA GLU A 589 0.14 13.68 1.53
C GLU A 589 -0.17 14.55 0.31
N TYR A 590 0.85 15.17 -0.27
CA TYR A 590 0.75 15.99 -1.48
C TYR A 590 1.87 15.63 -2.44
N CYS A 591 1.59 15.68 -3.73
CA CYS A 591 2.58 15.47 -4.77
C CYS A 591 2.70 16.72 -5.65
N THR A 592 3.88 16.93 -6.22
CA THR A 592 4.15 18.04 -7.14
C THR A 592 4.51 17.55 -8.54
N HIS A 593 4.41 18.45 -9.51
CA HIS A 593 4.99 18.25 -10.83
C HIS A 593 5.63 19.54 -11.33
N ALA A 594 6.91 19.47 -11.68
CA ALA A 594 7.67 20.57 -12.23
C ALA A 594 8.38 20.17 -13.53
N LEU A 595 8.35 21.07 -14.52
CA LEU A 595 9.29 21.08 -15.64
C LEU A 595 10.46 21.97 -15.26
N VAL A 596 11.68 21.42 -15.28
CA VAL A 596 12.89 22.15 -14.97
C VAL A 596 13.74 22.26 -16.22
N ILE A 597 14.12 23.49 -16.58
CA ILE A 597 15.01 23.76 -17.71
C ILE A 597 16.18 24.60 -17.19
N ARG A 598 17.38 24.01 -17.22
CA ARG A 598 18.64 24.64 -16.80
C ARG A 598 18.59 25.24 -15.39
N GLY A 599 18.18 24.41 -14.42
CA GLY A 599 18.09 24.79 -13.02
C GLY A 599 16.97 25.78 -12.69
N LYS A 600 16.03 26.00 -13.62
CA LYS A 600 14.88 26.89 -13.39
C LYS A 600 13.57 26.14 -13.59
N VAL A 601 12.68 26.29 -12.62
CA VAL A 601 11.30 25.80 -12.72
C VAL A 601 10.57 26.61 -13.80
N LYS A 602 10.08 25.93 -14.83
CA LYS A 602 9.35 26.53 -15.96
C LYS A 602 7.85 26.28 -15.89
N THR A 603 7.46 25.14 -15.33
CA THR A 603 6.05 24.84 -15.04
C THR A 603 5.97 24.24 -13.65
N PHE A 604 4.89 24.49 -12.92
CA PHE A 604 4.70 23.94 -11.58
C PHE A 604 3.22 23.70 -11.26
N THR A 605 2.92 22.58 -10.61
CA THR A 605 1.63 22.32 -9.96
C THR A 605 1.82 21.40 -8.76
N SER A 606 0.86 21.43 -7.85
CA SER A 606 0.78 20.59 -6.66
C SER A 606 -0.66 20.13 -6.46
N CYS A 607 -0.86 18.89 -6.00
CA CYS A 607 -2.17 18.34 -5.70
C CYS A 607 -2.09 17.35 -4.52
N PRO A 608 -3.22 17.03 -3.86
CA PRO A 608 -3.26 15.93 -2.90
C PRO A 608 -2.74 14.62 -3.51
N SER A 609 -2.12 13.78 -2.68
CA SER A 609 -1.54 12.48 -3.06
C SER A 609 -2.18 11.34 -2.29
N LEU A 610 -2.12 10.14 -2.87
CA LEU A 610 -2.56 8.86 -2.32
C LEU A 610 -1.68 7.75 -2.91
N GLU A 611 -1.58 6.60 -2.22
CA GLU A 611 -0.79 5.44 -2.68
C GLU A 611 -1.12 5.01 -4.12
N LEU A 612 -2.39 5.09 -4.51
CA LEU A 612 -2.85 4.88 -5.89
C LEU A 612 -3.70 6.08 -6.35
N LEU A 613 -3.03 7.16 -6.72
CA LEU A 613 -3.69 8.38 -7.16
C LEU A 613 -4.38 8.20 -8.53
N MET A 614 -5.71 8.33 -8.55
CA MET A 614 -6.57 8.26 -9.75
C MET A 614 -7.43 9.51 -9.93
N HIS A 615 -7.32 10.48 -9.03
CA HIS A 615 -8.10 11.71 -9.01
C HIS A 615 -7.14 12.88 -8.80
N TYR A 616 -7.05 13.80 -9.76
CA TYR A 616 -6.11 14.93 -9.73
C TYR A 616 -6.88 16.25 -9.63
N GLU A 617 -6.67 16.97 -8.54
CA GLU A 617 -7.21 18.30 -8.30
C GLU A 617 -6.08 19.24 -7.86
N PRO A 618 -5.83 20.34 -8.58
CA PRO A 618 -4.72 21.22 -8.26
C PRO A 618 -5.03 22.07 -7.04
N LEU A 619 -4.02 22.24 -6.19
CA LEU A 619 -4.02 23.32 -5.22
C LEU A 619 -3.94 24.68 -5.96
N PRO A 620 -4.60 25.73 -5.44
CA PRO A 620 -4.44 27.07 -5.98
C PRO A 620 -2.96 27.49 -5.98
N PRO A 621 -2.42 28.06 -7.08
CA PRO A 621 -1.04 28.54 -7.13
C PRO A 621 -0.69 29.59 -6.07
N SER A 622 -1.70 30.35 -5.62
CA SER A 622 -1.57 31.35 -4.57
C SER A 622 -1.71 30.78 -3.16
N SER A 623 -1.96 29.47 -3.01
CA SER A 623 -2.06 28.85 -1.69
C SER A 623 -0.67 28.86 -1.01
N PRO A 624 -0.60 29.16 0.30
CA PRO A 624 0.68 29.14 1.03
C PRO A 624 1.42 27.81 0.89
N LEU A 625 0.68 26.71 0.85
CA LEU A 625 1.24 25.37 0.71
C LEU A 625 1.87 25.15 -0.68
N SER A 626 1.17 25.51 -1.76
CA SER A 626 1.71 25.43 -3.12
C SER A 626 2.94 26.33 -3.30
N GLN A 627 2.96 27.52 -2.70
CA GLN A 627 4.09 28.44 -2.78
C GLN A 627 5.32 27.87 -2.08
N LYS A 628 5.16 27.31 -0.87
CA LYS A 628 6.24 26.64 -0.14
C LYS A 628 6.84 25.46 -0.90
N MET A 629 5.98 24.62 -1.50
CA MET A 629 6.45 23.49 -2.32
C MET A 629 7.19 23.97 -3.58
N LEU A 630 6.75 25.09 -4.17
CA LEU A 630 7.45 25.71 -5.29
C LEU A 630 8.81 26.25 -4.86
N GLU A 631 8.89 27.04 -3.79
CA GLU A 631 10.13 27.58 -3.23
C GLU A 631 11.14 26.46 -2.91
N PHE A 632 10.66 25.37 -2.30
CA PHE A 632 11.47 24.16 -2.09
C PHE A 632 12.02 23.61 -3.41
N THR A 633 11.16 23.47 -4.42
CA THR A 633 11.53 22.93 -5.73
C THR A 633 12.52 23.85 -6.45
N GLU A 634 12.31 25.17 -6.41
CA GLU A 634 13.21 26.17 -6.98
C GLU A 634 14.58 26.10 -6.35
N ARG A 635 14.67 26.00 -5.01
CA ARG A 635 15.94 25.87 -4.30
C ARG A 635 16.73 24.62 -4.73
N VAL A 636 16.06 23.49 -4.92
CA VAL A 636 16.69 22.25 -5.43
C VAL A 636 17.18 22.44 -6.87
N CYS A 637 16.40 23.12 -7.71
CA CYS A 637 16.76 23.38 -9.10
C CYS A 637 17.96 24.33 -9.23
N GLU A 638 18.03 25.35 -8.37
CA GLU A 638 19.14 26.31 -8.33
C GLU A 638 20.47 25.62 -8.05
N ASP A 639 20.51 24.69 -7.08
CA ASP A 639 21.72 23.93 -6.76
C ASP A 639 22.17 23.02 -7.92
N GLY A 640 21.22 22.40 -8.61
CA GLY A 640 21.51 21.57 -9.78
C GLY A 640 22.19 22.33 -10.94
N GLY A 641 22.03 23.65 -11.02
CA GLY A 641 22.71 24.50 -11.98
C GLY A 641 22.26 24.34 -13.45
N GLU A 642 23.08 24.79 -14.39
CA GLU A 642 22.67 24.93 -15.80
C GLU A 642 22.44 23.57 -16.51
N SER A 643 23.09 22.49 -16.07
CA SER A 643 22.86 21.15 -16.62
C SER A 643 21.59 20.47 -16.10
N PHE A 644 20.92 21.05 -15.11
CA PHE A 644 19.78 20.44 -14.44
C PHE A 644 18.48 20.65 -15.24
N THR A 645 18.18 19.71 -16.13
CA THR A 645 17.02 19.75 -17.03
C THR A 645 16.29 18.42 -17.03
N GLY A 646 14.98 18.46 -16.75
CA GLY A 646 14.17 17.26 -16.60
C GLY A 646 12.82 17.57 -15.99
N HIS A 647 12.07 16.51 -15.65
CA HIS A 647 10.88 16.64 -14.82
C HIS A 647 11.22 16.28 -13.38
N LEU A 648 10.79 17.12 -12.45
CA LEU A 648 11.04 16.92 -11.03
C LEU A 648 9.70 16.90 -10.30
N SER A 649 9.51 15.93 -9.41
CA SER A 649 8.27 15.75 -8.67
C SER A 649 8.63 15.27 -7.27
N PHE A 650 7.95 15.81 -6.27
CA PHE A 650 8.19 15.50 -4.87
C PHE A 650 6.88 15.13 -4.20
N ASP A 651 6.94 14.14 -3.34
CA ASP A 651 5.87 13.80 -2.43
C ASP A 651 6.20 14.38 -1.05
N PHE A 652 5.23 15.04 -0.44
CA PHE A 652 5.35 15.76 0.83
C PHE A 652 4.30 15.26 1.82
N LEU A 653 4.71 15.15 3.08
CA LEU A 653 3.77 15.07 4.20
C LEU A 653 3.64 16.43 4.88
N VAL A 654 2.42 16.86 5.14
CA VAL A 654 2.10 18.18 5.71
C VAL A 654 1.43 18.02 7.07
N GLU A 655 2.10 18.48 8.12
CA GLU A 655 1.56 18.55 9.49
C GLU A 655 0.82 19.87 9.72
N ASP A 656 -0.24 19.82 10.51
CA ASP A 656 -1.00 21.00 10.94
C ASP A 656 -1.44 21.92 9.78
N GLU A 657 -2.03 21.34 8.72
CA GLU A 657 -2.45 22.08 7.51
C GLU A 657 -3.30 23.33 7.82
N GLU A 658 -4.12 23.27 8.88
CA GLU A 658 -4.95 24.37 9.38
C GLU A 658 -4.15 25.63 9.77
N LYS A 659 -2.83 25.51 10.00
CA LYS A 659 -1.95 26.64 10.32
C LYS A 659 -1.47 27.41 9.08
N GLY A 660 -1.92 27.04 7.88
CA GLY A 660 -1.68 27.78 6.64
C GLY A 660 -0.20 28.02 6.38
N THR A 661 0.26 29.27 6.44
CA THR A 661 1.67 29.65 6.26
C THR A 661 2.62 29.06 7.29
N ASP A 662 2.13 28.61 8.45
CA ASP A 662 2.96 27.99 9.49
C ASP A 662 2.91 26.46 9.45
N ALA A 663 2.18 25.88 8.49
CA ALA A 663 2.16 24.43 8.28
C ALA A 663 3.58 23.92 7.96
N LYS A 664 3.95 22.80 8.60
CA LYS A 664 5.25 22.15 8.36
C LYS A 664 5.06 21.10 7.29
N PHE A 665 5.94 21.12 6.30
CA PHE A 665 5.92 20.14 5.23
C PHE A 665 7.31 19.53 5.11
N TYR A 666 7.34 18.24 4.84
CA TYR A 666 8.58 17.48 4.73
C TYR A 666 8.54 16.63 3.47
N PRO A 667 9.58 16.65 2.63
CA PRO A 667 9.70 15.76 1.50
C PRO A 667 9.89 14.32 2.00
N ILE A 668 9.18 13.38 1.39
CA ILE A 668 9.28 11.95 1.71
C ILE A 668 9.84 11.13 0.55
N GLU A 669 9.64 11.59 -0.68
CA GLU A 669 10.07 10.91 -1.89
C GLU A 669 10.30 11.92 -3.02
N CYS A 670 11.29 11.64 -3.87
CA CYS A 670 11.48 12.35 -5.12
C CYS A 670 11.29 11.39 -6.30
N ASN A 671 10.54 11.87 -7.28
CA ASN A 671 10.34 11.25 -8.56
C ASN A 671 11.01 12.14 -9.63
N PRO A 672 12.29 11.91 -10.01
CA PRO A 672 13.01 12.70 -11.01
C PRO A 672 12.56 12.35 -12.45
N ARG A 673 11.24 12.39 -12.67
CA ARG A 673 10.54 11.98 -13.89
C ARG A 673 9.17 12.63 -13.96
N ALA A 674 8.55 12.60 -15.14
CA ALA A 674 7.20 13.15 -15.31
C ALA A 674 6.18 12.45 -14.38
N HIS A 675 5.42 13.27 -13.64
CA HIS A 675 4.30 12.84 -12.82
C HIS A 675 2.98 13.03 -13.59
N THR A 676 1.97 12.19 -13.31
CA THR A 676 0.67 12.24 -14.00
C THR A 676 -0.08 13.55 -13.73
N ALA A 677 0.25 14.27 -12.66
CA ALA A 677 -0.27 15.61 -12.37
C ALA A 677 -0.04 16.62 -13.54
N VAL A 678 0.84 16.33 -14.50
CA VAL A 678 0.95 17.08 -15.75
C VAL A 678 -0.37 17.18 -16.53
N VAL A 679 -1.32 16.25 -16.31
CA VAL A 679 -2.68 16.31 -16.90
C VAL A 679 -3.41 17.62 -16.58
N LEU A 680 -3.11 18.23 -15.43
CA LEU A 680 -3.66 19.52 -15.01
C LEU A 680 -3.28 20.67 -15.98
N PHE A 681 -2.21 20.50 -16.77
CA PHE A 681 -1.78 21.45 -17.77
C PHE A 681 -2.41 21.25 -19.16
N GLU A 682 -3.33 20.30 -19.36
CA GLU A 682 -3.86 19.99 -20.69
C GLU A 682 -4.42 21.22 -21.40
N GLN A 683 -5.14 22.10 -20.70
CA GLN A 683 -5.67 23.37 -21.22
C GLN A 683 -4.72 24.58 -21.08
N THR A 684 -3.42 24.36 -20.91
CA THR A 684 -2.42 25.41 -20.64
C THR A 684 -1.42 25.52 -21.80
N PRO A 685 -1.70 26.36 -22.83
CA PRO A 685 -0.84 26.48 -24.01
C PRO A 685 0.60 26.92 -23.71
N LYS A 686 0.77 27.74 -22.67
CA LYS A 686 2.08 28.23 -22.21
C LYS A 686 3.04 27.11 -21.79
N MET A 687 2.53 25.91 -21.48
CA MET A 687 3.37 24.75 -21.18
C MET A 687 4.24 24.36 -22.40
N ALA A 688 3.70 24.42 -23.62
CA ALA A 688 4.47 24.12 -24.82
C ALA A 688 5.64 25.10 -25.02
N GLU A 689 5.42 26.38 -24.79
CA GLU A 689 6.47 27.42 -24.83
C GLU A 689 7.54 27.16 -23.76
N ALA A 690 7.13 26.70 -22.57
CA ALA A 690 8.04 26.35 -21.48
C ALA A 690 9.00 25.21 -21.89
N TYR A 691 8.53 24.15 -22.55
CA TYR A 691 9.41 23.10 -23.11
C TYR A 691 10.38 23.66 -24.16
N LEU A 692 9.90 24.51 -25.06
CA LEU A 692 10.73 25.07 -26.13
C LEU A 692 11.77 26.09 -25.65
N SER A 693 11.62 26.59 -24.41
CA SER A 693 12.58 27.50 -23.80
C SER A 693 13.99 26.89 -23.65
N ILE A 694 14.11 25.56 -23.71
CA ILE A 694 15.39 24.83 -23.72
C ILE A 694 16.32 25.25 -24.87
N PHE A 695 15.75 25.70 -25.99
CA PHE A 695 16.50 26.16 -27.15
C PHE A 695 16.88 27.65 -27.10
N ASN A 696 16.41 28.40 -26.12
CA ASN A 696 16.75 29.81 -25.98
C ASN A 696 18.14 29.96 -25.34
N SER A 697 18.93 30.94 -25.79
CA SER A 697 20.20 31.27 -25.16
C SER A 697 19.97 31.79 -23.74
N PRO A 698 20.85 31.47 -22.77
CA PRO A 698 20.79 32.03 -21.43
C PRO A 698 21.01 33.54 -21.55
N ASN A 699 19.98 34.36 -21.32
CA ASN A 699 20.09 35.80 -21.44
C ASN A 699 20.59 36.37 -20.10
N PRO A 700 21.82 36.90 -19.98
CA PRO A 700 22.40 37.30 -18.69
C PRO A 700 21.67 38.51 -18.05
N LEU A 701 20.97 39.29 -18.86
CA LEU A 701 20.34 40.57 -18.48
C LEU A 701 18.93 40.43 -17.88
N SER A 702 18.32 39.24 -17.86
CA SER A 702 16.96 39.04 -17.29
C SER A 702 16.96 38.53 -15.84
N SER A 703 18.12 38.45 -15.19
CA SER A 703 18.30 37.89 -13.84
C SER A 703 17.64 38.69 -12.72
N LYS A 704 17.16 39.91 -12.97
CA LYS A 704 16.51 40.76 -11.96
C LYS A 704 14.98 40.63 -11.88
N ASN A 705 14.32 39.95 -12.83
CA ASN A 705 12.90 39.60 -12.77
C ASN A 705 12.73 38.17 -13.29
N ALA A 706 12.90 37.16 -12.43
CA ALA A 706 12.57 35.79 -12.79
C ALA A 706 11.07 35.72 -13.13
N ALA A 707 10.75 35.42 -14.38
CA ALA A 707 9.36 35.19 -14.76
C ALA A 707 8.84 33.99 -13.95
N SER A 708 7.75 34.20 -13.21
CA SER A 708 7.06 33.16 -12.44
C SER A 708 6.78 31.92 -13.33
N PRO A 709 6.86 30.70 -12.78
CA PRO A 709 6.60 29.50 -13.56
C PRO A 709 5.17 29.49 -14.12
N VAL A 710 4.98 28.71 -15.19
CA VAL A 710 3.66 28.47 -15.74
C VAL A 710 2.90 27.53 -14.81
N PHE A 711 1.71 27.94 -14.38
CA PHE A 711 0.77 27.13 -13.61
C PHE A 711 -0.39 26.64 -14.50
N PRO A 712 -1.15 25.61 -14.08
CA PRO A 712 -2.41 25.26 -14.73
C PRO A 712 -3.33 26.48 -14.89
N ARG A 713 -4.02 26.56 -16.02
CA ARG A 713 -4.98 27.63 -16.31
C ARG A 713 -6.09 27.68 -15.26
N THR A 714 -6.38 28.84 -14.68
CA THR A 714 -7.50 29.03 -13.73
C THR A 714 -8.75 29.61 -14.42
N PRO A 715 -9.97 29.09 -14.19
CA PRO A 715 -10.24 27.85 -13.47
C PRO A 715 -9.74 26.63 -14.26
N THR A 716 -9.28 25.63 -13.54
CA THR A 716 -8.77 24.36 -14.09
C THR A 716 -9.76 23.26 -13.73
N HIS A 717 -9.82 22.22 -14.56
CA HIS A 717 -10.62 21.05 -14.26
C HIS A 717 -9.87 20.08 -13.35
N SER A 718 -10.64 19.36 -12.53
CA SER A 718 -10.17 18.15 -11.87
C SER A 718 -10.27 16.96 -12.84
N TYR A 719 -9.34 16.01 -12.73
CA TYR A 719 -9.20 14.91 -13.68
C TYR A 719 -9.36 13.54 -13.02
N TYR A 720 -10.02 12.63 -13.73
CA TYR A 720 -10.27 11.25 -13.32
C TYR A 720 -10.16 10.31 -14.55
N TRP A 721 -10.40 9.02 -14.37
CA TRP A 721 -10.50 8.06 -15.48
C TRP A 721 -11.83 7.32 -15.41
N VAL A 722 -12.70 7.56 -16.39
CA VAL A 722 -14.09 7.10 -16.35
C VAL A 722 -14.23 5.59 -16.25
N GLY A 723 -13.35 4.82 -16.89
CA GLY A 723 -13.40 3.36 -16.79
C GLY A 723 -12.94 2.84 -15.43
N HIS A 724 -12.07 3.57 -14.73
CA HIS A 724 -11.72 3.24 -13.35
C HIS A 724 -12.93 3.47 -12.44
N ASP A 725 -13.49 4.68 -12.45
CA ASP A 725 -14.61 5.05 -11.59
C ASP A 725 -15.89 4.28 -11.92
N LEU A 726 -16.15 3.95 -13.19
CA LEU A 726 -17.26 3.07 -13.57
C LEU A 726 -17.14 1.71 -12.89
N VAL A 727 -15.93 1.17 -12.74
CA VAL A 727 -15.73 -0.10 -12.06
C VAL A 727 -15.75 0.08 -10.55
N SER A 728 -14.96 1.01 -9.99
CA SER A 728 -14.74 1.15 -8.55
C SER A 728 -15.88 1.86 -7.80
N LEU A 729 -16.58 2.80 -8.44
CA LEU A 729 -17.62 3.61 -7.82
C LEU A 729 -19.03 3.29 -8.33
N PHE A 730 -19.18 2.42 -9.34
CA PHE A 730 -20.50 2.04 -9.87
C PHE A 730 -20.71 0.52 -9.96
N ILE A 731 -19.95 -0.19 -10.79
CA ILE A 731 -20.18 -1.64 -11.01
C ILE A 731 -19.90 -2.44 -9.75
N LEU A 732 -18.75 -2.25 -9.10
CA LEU A 732 -18.40 -3.00 -7.89
C LEU A 732 -19.35 -2.68 -6.74
N PRO A 733 -19.65 -1.40 -6.37
CA PRO A 733 -20.62 -1.13 -5.32
C PRO A 733 -22.04 -1.64 -5.65
N PHE A 734 -22.44 -1.64 -6.92
CA PHE A 734 -23.71 -2.23 -7.36
C PHE A 734 -23.72 -3.75 -7.17
N LEU A 735 -22.68 -4.44 -7.63
CA LEU A 735 -22.57 -5.90 -7.47
C LEU A 735 -22.47 -6.25 -5.98
N ASP A 736 -21.68 -5.52 -5.21
CA ASP A 736 -21.53 -5.73 -3.77
C ASP A 736 -22.85 -5.48 -3.03
N ALA A 737 -23.66 -4.48 -3.42
CA ALA A 737 -25.00 -4.31 -2.88
C ALA A 737 -25.97 -5.43 -3.31
N LEU A 738 -25.92 -5.83 -4.58
CA LEU A 738 -26.77 -6.89 -5.15
C LEU A 738 -26.50 -8.26 -4.54
N PHE A 739 -25.22 -8.54 -4.24
CA PHE A 739 -24.76 -9.80 -3.63
C PHE A 739 -24.63 -9.72 -2.10
N GLY A 740 -25.00 -8.59 -1.48
CA GLY A 740 -25.12 -8.44 -0.04
C GLY A 740 -23.81 -8.20 0.72
N ALA A 741 -22.73 -7.82 0.03
CA ALA A 741 -21.44 -7.46 0.61
C ALA A 741 -21.41 -6.03 1.19
N ILE A 742 -22.20 -5.10 0.64
CA ILE A 742 -22.41 -3.75 1.22
C ILE A 742 -23.90 -3.39 1.22
N SER A 743 -24.29 -2.34 1.96
CA SER A 743 -25.66 -1.83 1.92
C SER A 743 -25.91 -1.00 0.65
N PHE A 744 -27.16 -0.98 0.15
CA PHE A 744 -27.56 -0.07 -0.94
C PHE A 744 -27.35 1.40 -0.60
N GLN A 745 -27.42 1.77 0.68
CA GLN A 745 -27.13 3.14 1.11
C GLN A 745 -25.65 3.49 0.90
N GLN A 746 -24.73 2.61 1.28
CA GLN A 746 -23.30 2.79 1.05
C GLN A 746 -22.98 2.83 -0.45
N ALA A 747 -23.58 1.94 -1.25
CA ALA A 747 -23.43 1.97 -2.71
C ALA A 747 -23.96 3.29 -3.33
N THR A 748 -24.99 3.90 -2.73
CA THR A 748 -25.55 5.16 -3.22
C THR A 748 -24.55 6.33 -3.08
N GLU A 749 -23.73 6.35 -2.02
CA GLU A 749 -22.69 7.37 -1.84
C GLU A 749 -21.61 7.27 -2.94
N ASP A 750 -21.19 6.05 -3.27
CA ASP A 750 -20.26 5.78 -4.37
C ASP A 750 -20.86 6.18 -5.73
N PHE A 751 -22.14 5.85 -5.97
CA PHE A 751 -22.83 6.24 -7.21
C PHE A 751 -22.93 7.76 -7.35
N LEU A 752 -23.26 8.48 -6.27
CA LEU A 752 -23.31 9.94 -6.29
C LEU A 752 -21.93 10.53 -6.60
N THR A 753 -20.87 9.93 -6.07
CA THR A 753 -19.49 10.33 -6.37
C THR A 753 -19.15 10.07 -7.84
N PHE A 754 -19.50 8.90 -8.39
CA PHE A 754 -19.34 8.58 -9.81
C PHE A 754 -20.04 9.61 -10.72
N PHE A 755 -21.33 9.89 -10.47
CA PHE A 755 -22.08 10.87 -11.27
C PHE A 755 -21.54 12.28 -11.13
N ARG A 756 -21.06 12.66 -9.93
CA ARG A 756 -20.38 13.94 -9.71
C ARG A 756 -19.12 14.05 -10.56
N HIS A 757 -18.28 13.02 -10.60
CA HIS A 757 -17.09 13.00 -11.46
C HIS A 757 -17.48 13.05 -12.95
N LEU A 758 -18.50 12.28 -13.36
CA LEU A 758 -18.98 12.26 -14.74
C LEU A 758 -19.43 13.63 -15.26
N VAL A 759 -20.01 14.46 -14.40
CA VAL A 759 -20.56 15.78 -14.76
C VAL A 759 -19.53 16.91 -14.60
N ILE A 760 -18.73 16.88 -13.53
CA ILE A 760 -17.90 18.02 -13.10
C ILE A 760 -16.43 17.83 -13.47
N TRP A 761 -15.95 16.58 -13.58
CA TRP A 761 -14.54 16.26 -13.81
C TRP A 761 -14.30 15.89 -15.28
N LYS A 762 -13.05 16.01 -15.71
CA LYS A 762 -12.62 15.68 -17.07
C LYS A 762 -11.87 14.34 -17.08
N ASP A 763 -12.17 13.48 -18.05
CA ASP A 763 -11.40 12.23 -18.23
C ASP A 763 -9.97 12.54 -18.68
N GLY A 764 -8.98 11.87 -18.09
CA GLY A 764 -7.56 12.10 -18.35
C GLY A 764 -7.07 11.64 -19.72
N THR A 765 -7.84 10.84 -20.45
CA THR A 765 -7.46 10.30 -21.77
C THR A 765 -8.35 10.84 -22.89
N TYR A 766 -9.65 11.00 -22.64
CA TYR A 766 -10.59 11.54 -23.62
C TYR A 766 -10.40 13.04 -23.83
N THR A 767 -10.14 13.42 -25.07
CA THR A 767 -10.31 14.79 -25.54
C THR A 767 -11.14 14.75 -26.80
N PHE A 768 -11.95 15.79 -26.99
CA PHE A 768 -12.89 15.83 -28.11
C PHE A 768 -12.16 15.92 -29.46
N GLU A 769 -11.01 16.61 -29.47
CA GLU A 769 -10.15 16.84 -30.63
C GLU A 769 -9.23 15.66 -30.98
N ASP A 770 -9.02 14.75 -30.03
CA ASP A 770 -8.20 13.55 -30.21
C ASP A 770 -8.79 12.36 -29.43
N PRO A 771 -9.99 11.87 -29.83
CA PRO A 771 -10.73 10.90 -29.02
C PRO A 771 -10.26 9.45 -29.20
N VAL A 772 -9.49 9.13 -30.25
CA VAL A 772 -9.13 7.74 -30.58
C VAL A 772 -8.28 7.04 -29.49
N PRO A 773 -7.31 7.71 -28.82
CA PRO A 773 -6.60 7.12 -27.69
C PRO A 773 -7.50 6.63 -26.55
N PHE A 774 -8.63 7.29 -26.30
CA PHE A 774 -9.60 6.83 -25.29
C PHE A 774 -10.20 5.48 -25.66
N PHE A 775 -10.60 5.32 -26.93
CA PHE A 775 -11.10 4.04 -27.42
C PHE A 775 -10.02 2.96 -27.36
N ALA A 776 -8.80 3.29 -27.81
CA ALA A 776 -7.67 2.37 -27.76
C ALA A 776 -7.34 1.92 -26.34
N LEU A 777 -7.41 2.82 -25.35
CA LEU A 777 -7.16 2.50 -23.95
C LEU A 777 -8.14 1.43 -23.43
N TYR A 778 -9.44 1.67 -23.55
CA TYR A 778 -10.48 0.82 -22.93
C TYR A 778 -10.90 -0.39 -23.80
N HIS A 779 -10.68 -0.34 -25.11
CA HIS A 779 -11.16 -1.37 -26.06
C HIS A 779 -10.05 -2.09 -26.82
N VAL A 780 -8.78 -1.70 -26.66
CA VAL A 780 -7.64 -2.39 -27.28
C VAL A 780 -6.58 -2.75 -26.24
N TYR A 781 -6.03 -1.76 -25.55
CA TYR A 781 -4.93 -1.95 -24.61
C TYR A 781 -5.34 -2.79 -23.40
N TRP A 782 -6.32 -2.34 -22.60
CA TRP A 782 -6.74 -3.07 -21.40
C TRP A 782 -7.31 -4.45 -21.72
N PRO A 783 -8.18 -4.64 -22.73
CA PRO A 783 -8.60 -5.98 -23.15
C PRO A 783 -7.44 -6.90 -23.51
N ALA A 784 -6.43 -6.40 -24.23
CA ALA A 784 -5.24 -7.19 -24.54
C ALA A 784 -4.44 -7.56 -23.27
N ARG A 785 -4.33 -6.65 -22.29
CA ARG A 785 -3.69 -6.94 -20.99
C ARG A 785 -4.47 -7.99 -20.19
N PHE A 786 -5.79 -7.90 -20.13
CA PHE A 786 -6.65 -8.87 -19.43
C PHE A 786 -6.60 -10.25 -20.10
N LEU A 787 -6.62 -10.29 -21.43
CA LEU A 787 -6.44 -11.53 -22.18
C LEU A 787 -5.06 -12.15 -21.94
N GLU A 788 -3.99 -11.34 -21.94
CA GLU A 788 -2.65 -11.81 -21.62
C GLU A 788 -2.57 -12.38 -20.18
N ALA A 789 -3.18 -11.72 -19.21
CA ALA A 789 -3.25 -12.18 -17.83
C ALA A 789 -4.01 -13.52 -17.68
N LEU A 790 -5.06 -13.72 -18.48
CA LEU A 790 -5.79 -14.99 -18.57
C LEU A 790 -4.91 -16.09 -19.21
N VAL A 791 -4.31 -15.81 -20.36
CA VAL A 791 -3.49 -16.77 -21.12
C VAL A 791 -2.25 -17.19 -20.34
N ARG A 792 -1.60 -16.25 -19.65
CA ARG A 792 -0.37 -16.52 -18.86
C ARG A 792 -0.65 -17.00 -17.43
N GLY A 793 -1.91 -17.01 -17.00
CA GLY A 793 -2.26 -17.36 -15.61
C GLY A 793 -1.73 -16.39 -14.55
N LYS A 794 -1.32 -15.17 -14.95
CA LYS A 794 -0.73 -14.17 -14.05
C LYS A 794 -1.82 -13.37 -13.35
N ALA A 795 -2.01 -13.64 -12.06
CA ALA A 795 -2.94 -12.88 -11.24
C ALA A 795 -2.42 -11.46 -11.00
N TRP A 796 -3.34 -10.51 -10.88
CA TRP A 796 -3.04 -9.10 -10.58
C TRP A 796 -3.90 -8.58 -9.43
N SER A 797 -3.36 -7.68 -8.61
CA SER A 797 -4.03 -7.11 -7.42
C SER A 797 -4.75 -5.80 -7.74
N ARG A 798 -4.08 -4.90 -8.47
CA ARG A 798 -4.58 -3.56 -8.80
C ARG A 798 -4.12 -3.12 -10.19
N ILE A 799 -4.82 -2.13 -10.75
CA ILE A 799 -4.45 -1.46 -12.01
C ILE A 799 -4.39 0.04 -11.79
N ASN A 800 -3.42 0.70 -12.42
CA ASN A 800 -3.40 2.16 -12.53
C ASN A 800 -3.67 2.53 -13.99
N VAL A 801 -4.87 3.06 -14.25
CA VAL A 801 -5.31 3.40 -15.62
C VAL A 801 -4.45 4.51 -16.22
N SER A 802 -4.04 5.50 -15.42
CA SER A 802 -3.25 6.65 -15.89
C SER A 802 -1.83 6.30 -16.35
N THR A 803 -1.22 5.30 -15.70
CA THR A 803 0.14 4.83 -16.00
C THR A 803 0.15 3.53 -16.80
N THR A 804 -1.03 3.03 -17.18
CA THR A 804 -1.19 1.75 -17.90
C THR A 804 -0.46 0.58 -17.22
N LYS A 805 -0.39 0.60 -15.88
CA LYS A 805 0.35 -0.39 -15.10
C LYS A 805 -0.61 -1.38 -14.45
N MET A 806 -0.31 -2.67 -14.61
CA MET A 806 -0.94 -3.77 -13.87
C MET A 806 0.05 -4.27 -12.81
N PHE A 807 -0.43 -4.41 -11.58
CA PHE A 807 0.39 -4.89 -10.46
C PHE A 807 0.10 -6.38 -10.25
N GLU A 808 1.08 -7.23 -10.54
CA GLU A 808 0.97 -8.69 -10.36
C GLU A 808 0.88 -9.06 -8.86
N VAL A 809 0.31 -10.22 -8.56
CA VAL A 809 0.17 -10.78 -7.19
C VAL A 809 1.38 -11.63 -6.83
#